data_AF-A0A224V7H1-F1
#
_entry.id   AF-A0A224V7H1-F1
#
_cell.length_a   1.000
_cell.length_b   1.000
_cell.length_c   1.000
_cell.angle_alpha   90.00
_cell.angle_beta   90.00
_cell.angle_gamma   90.00
#
_symmetry.space_group_name_H-M   'P 1'
#
loop_
_entity.id
_entity.type
_entity.pdbx_description
1 polymer ?
#
loop_
_entity_poly.entity_id
_entity_poly.type
_entity_poly.pdbx_seq_one_letter_code
_entity_poly.pdbx_strand_id
1 'polypeptide(L)'
;MLSQPDRHNKRSFYILAVLIPVLLVSALFVVIGIAPFGSHNLLVSDLSTQYLQFFAELKRQLTHLSFSGYSFLMSIGDSLVPIYAYYLLSPLNLIILFFNNAQLPIAIDLIIWIKLILCSISMSVFLGKKYHNYDLMAVYGGLAYGLCGFVAMYFYDLMWLDALIWLPVMVYGLEKGYYHGKSGLYVISLMIIIFTNFYMGYIICIFNILYMAYLLKKNQPYPLPFFQSLKVRRKQIRWFIWYSLLAGMSVAVLLIPTAISMMATGKKDLSAANFLFKGTFGLSFPVNLGVGGNDFAGRLVHNPSFFTGSLFIIGVIVYFFSKMVSQRDKQASGILIGGIFVGMWFLPLNTIWHMMQQPAGFPFRMVFLFSFAIIMVTYEGYLQGTFSDERLLIRSAVGLGIAILIGYVLANLEGRKLMEFRFDIPQLSVRNIIFGFVVGFIFLTTITLIGVGKQRPISRIFLGIILAFELGLNFMIATEGAPLGNQRNFERTYAKSAQLIGSVEKRYQSNDGFYRFLIIDKPFRDLFKVPYSGYNDSFLYRNHGISSYSSTLNAHTHHVLGDLGFSTRNIRRIDMLGGTAITDYFFGLKYYDVLGDYGNHLTIRKRTSGLGFMANRQIEHLKLKQNHAFDNLNYFVQATAGNQRQYVFAPTPISSARFVHRDFFEYKVKFCANTTGPHYLYIPKVRLINIAFYINGQKLSKLYSGLGTEMIPLGNMQKGQVLTLTIYSQKELHHVADDLGGIDLAKLRRVEDYQDKHKFKLQRPSQLNEHGAHFKGHLKVGRRAQTLVLTIPYDQGWQAKVDGQPQAIKKVAGGLVGVRLTPGEHQVAFNYHIRGLLAGIIITITGLLGLVVTALWRRFKLHM
;
A
#
# COMPACT_ATOMS: atom_id res chain seq x y z
N MET A 1 -13.82 -47.79 -7.97
CA MET A 1 -14.65 -47.64 -6.76
C MET A 1 -13.73 -47.19 -5.64
N LEU A 2 -13.82 -45.92 -5.21
CA LEU A 2 -13.05 -45.41 -4.08
C LEU A 2 -13.86 -45.70 -2.81
N SER A 3 -13.30 -46.49 -1.90
CA SER A 3 -13.89 -46.74 -0.58
C SER A 3 -14.14 -45.40 0.12
N GLN A 4 -15.30 -45.26 0.79
CA GLN A 4 -15.54 -44.08 1.61
C GLN A 4 -14.43 -44.00 2.67
N PRO A 5 -13.74 -42.86 2.81
CA PRO A 5 -12.68 -42.74 3.79
C PRO A 5 -13.26 -42.93 5.19
N ASP A 6 -12.57 -43.75 5.98
CA ASP A 6 -12.94 -44.06 7.36
C ASP A 6 -13.17 -42.76 8.16
N ARG A 7 -14.26 -42.71 8.93
CA ARG A 7 -14.71 -41.50 9.65
C ARG A 7 -13.64 -41.00 10.62
N HIS A 8 -12.83 -41.90 11.14
CA HIS A 8 -11.70 -41.61 12.02
C HIS A 8 -10.59 -40.83 11.30
N ASN A 9 -10.18 -41.27 10.10
CA ASN A 9 -9.12 -40.64 9.31
C ASN A 9 -9.46 -39.19 8.92
N LYS A 10 -10.72 -38.92 8.63
CA LYS A 10 -11.19 -37.56 8.29
C LYS A 10 -11.13 -36.60 9.49
N ARG A 11 -11.41 -37.07 10.71
CA ARG A 11 -11.31 -36.25 11.93
C ARG A 11 -9.85 -35.91 12.22
N SER A 12 -8.97 -36.91 12.20
CA SER A 12 -7.53 -36.74 12.42
C SER A 12 -6.92 -35.77 11.40
N PHE A 13 -7.32 -35.85 10.13
CA PHE A 13 -6.92 -34.89 9.11
C PHE A 13 -7.22 -33.43 9.49
N TYR A 14 -8.46 -33.11 9.89
CA TYR A 14 -8.81 -31.72 10.22
C TYR A 14 -8.06 -31.22 11.46
N ILE A 15 -7.84 -32.07 12.45
CA ILE A 15 -7.03 -31.74 13.63
C ILE A 15 -5.61 -31.39 13.20
N LEU A 16 -4.97 -32.24 12.38
CA LEU A 16 -3.60 -32.02 11.91
C LEU A 16 -3.48 -30.82 10.96
N ALA A 17 -4.48 -30.58 10.12
CA ALA A 17 -4.54 -29.43 9.23
C ALA A 17 -4.59 -28.09 9.99
N VAL A 18 -5.00 -28.09 11.26
CA VAL A 18 -4.98 -26.92 12.14
C VAL A 18 -3.72 -26.92 13.02
N LEU A 19 -3.45 -28.04 13.69
CA LEU A 19 -2.39 -28.14 14.70
C LEU A 19 -1.00 -27.91 14.10
N ILE A 20 -0.69 -28.50 12.95
CA ILE A 20 0.65 -28.39 12.36
C ILE A 20 0.97 -26.94 11.95
N PRO A 21 0.10 -26.21 11.21
CA PRO A 21 0.34 -24.79 10.94
C PRO A 21 0.43 -23.94 12.21
N VAL A 22 -0.42 -24.16 13.21
CA VAL A 22 -0.36 -23.43 14.48
C VAL A 22 1.00 -23.61 15.14
N LEU A 23 1.49 -24.85 15.27
CA LEU A 23 2.78 -25.13 15.89
C LEU A 23 3.94 -24.51 15.11
N LEU A 24 3.95 -24.66 13.79
CA LEU A 24 5.06 -24.16 12.96
C LEU A 24 5.11 -22.63 12.92
N VAL A 25 3.98 -21.96 12.69
CA VAL A 25 3.93 -20.48 12.62
C VAL A 25 4.22 -19.88 13.99
N SER A 26 3.73 -20.50 15.08
CA SER A 26 4.06 -20.06 16.44
C SER A 26 5.54 -20.25 16.75
N ALA A 27 6.12 -21.39 16.38
CA ALA A 27 7.57 -21.62 16.55
C ALA A 27 8.39 -20.57 15.80
N LEU A 28 7.99 -20.20 14.57
CA LEU A 28 8.65 -19.12 13.83
C LEU A 28 8.56 -17.77 14.57
N PHE A 29 7.37 -17.41 15.05
CA PHE A 29 7.19 -16.16 15.79
C PHE A 29 7.97 -16.16 17.11
N VAL A 30 8.07 -17.29 17.81
CA VAL A 30 8.90 -17.46 19.02
C VAL A 30 10.39 -17.31 18.70
N VAL A 31 10.88 -17.99 17.65
CA VAL A 31 12.30 -17.94 17.24
C VAL A 31 12.72 -16.54 16.81
N ILE A 32 11.87 -15.83 16.07
CA ILE A 32 12.12 -14.44 15.66
C ILE A 32 11.86 -13.45 16.82
N GLY A 33 11.13 -13.89 17.85
CA GLY A 33 10.78 -13.10 19.02
C GLY A 33 9.71 -12.04 18.75
N ILE A 34 8.75 -12.32 17.86
CA ILE A 34 7.63 -11.41 17.52
C ILE A 34 6.57 -11.43 18.63
N ALA A 35 6.02 -10.26 18.96
CA ALA A 35 4.96 -10.12 19.95
C ALA A 35 3.69 -10.91 19.56
N PRO A 36 2.95 -11.48 20.53
CA PRO A 36 3.19 -11.43 21.98
C PRO A 36 4.22 -12.44 22.50
N PHE A 37 4.81 -13.27 21.63
CA PHE A 37 5.73 -14.35 22.03
C PHE A 37 7.15 -13.85 22.34
N GLY A 38 7.51 -12.65 21.89
CA GLY A 38 8.77 -11.98 22.21
C GLY A 38 8.65 -10.46 22.27
N SER A 39 9.79 -9.77 22.21
CA SER A 39 9.87 -8.31 22.39
C SER A 39 9.85 -7.52 21.07
N HIS A 40 9.96 -8.19 19.92
CA HIS A 40 9.95 -7.55 18.61
C HIS A 40 8.52 -7.34 18.11
N ASN A 41 8.32 -6.36 17.23
CA ASN A 41 7.09 -6.22 16.44
C ASN A 41 7.41 -6.07 14.95
N LEU A 42 6.41 -6.32 14.10
CA LEU A 42 6.58 -6.33 12.64
C LEU A 42 6.45 -4.94 12.01
N LEU A 43 6.63 -3.85 12.76
CA LEU A 43 6.53 -2.47 12.25
C LEU A 43 7.69 -2.12 11.31
N VAL A 44 7.68 -2.71 10.13
CA VAL A 44 8.66 -2.54 9.06
C VAL A 44 7.96 -2.05 7.80
N SER A 45 8.72 -1.38 6.91
CA SER A 45 8.23 -0.98 5.59
C SER A 45 6.94 -0.14 5.65
N ASP A 46 5.93 -0.47 4.85
CA ASP A 46 4.63 0.22 4.83
C ASP A 46 3.78 -0.04 6.09
N LEU A 47 4.05 -1.11 6.86
CA LEU A 47 3.31 -1.42 8.09
C LEU A 47 3.52 -0.34 9.16
N SER A 48 4.75 0.16 9.31
CA SER A 48 5.06 1.22 10.27
C SER A 48 4.60 2.61 9.84
N THR A 49 4.56 2.90 8.53
CA THR A 49 4.36 4.25 8.01
C THR A 49 2.97 4.55 7.45
N GLN A 50 2.14 3.52 7.22
CA GLN A 50 0.77 3.65 6.73
C GLN A 50 -0.22 2.84 7.57
N TYR A 51 0.02 1.53 7.69
CA TYR A 51 -1.03 0.61 8.10
C TYR A 51 -1.36 0.77 9.59
N LEU A 52 -0.35 0.92 10.46
CA LEU A 52 -0.56 1.21 11.89
C LEU A 52 -1.48 2.42 12.10
N GLN A 53 -1.26 3.48 11.33
CA GLN A 53 -2.02 4.73 11.40
C GLN A 53 -3.47 4.51 10.91
N PHE A 54 -3.65 3.77 9.81
CA PHE A 54 -4.97 3.42 9.31
C PHE A 54 -5.75 2.52 10.29
N PHE A 55 -5.06 1.62 10.99
CA PHE A 55 -5.63 0.77 12.02
C PHE A 55 -6.06 1.59 13.25
N ALA A 56 -5.27 2.59 13.66
CA ALA A 56 -5.67 3.50 14.72
C ALA A 56 -6.93 4.29 14.36
N GLU A 57 -7.05 4.75 13.11
CA GLU A 57 -8.26 5.42 12.63
C GLU A 57 -9.47 4.48 12.56
N LEU A 58 -9.30 3.27 12.04
CA LEU A 58 -10.36 2.25 12.02
C LEU A 58 -10.87 1.98 13.43
N LYS A 59 -9.95 1.74 14.37
CA LYS A 59 -10.28 1.49 15.76
C LYS A 59 -11.08 2.65 16.34
N ARG A 60 -10.62 3.90 16.15
CA ARG A 60 -11.31 5.10 16.62
C ARG A 60 -12.77 5.15 16.12
N GLN A 61 -12.98 4.97 14.82
CA GLN A 61 -14.32 5.02 14.24
C GLN A 61 -15.22 3.89 14.76
N LEU A 62 -14.69 2.68 14.90
CA LEU A 62 -15.42 1.55 15.47
C LEU A 62 -15.77 1.78 16.95
N THR A 63 -14.84 2.27 17.77
CA THR A 63 -15.09 2.51 19.21
C THR A 63 -16.08 3.65 19.47
N HIS A 64 -16.11 4.65 18.59
CA HIS A 64 -17.02 5.80 18.71
C HIS A 64 -18.30 5.66 17.86
N LEU A 65 -18.43 4.57 17.10
CA LEU A 65 -19.51 4.36 16.11
C LEU A 65 -19.67 5.55 15.15
N SER A 66 -18.56 6.23 14.84
CA SER A 66 -18.52 7.44 14.02
C SER A 66 -17.89 7.14 12.66
N PHE A 67 -18.68 6.56 11.75
CA PHE A 67 -18.21 6.21 10.40
C PHE A 67 -18.28 7.41 9.47
N SER A 68 -17.11 7.95 9.10
CA SER A 68 -17.02 9.09 8.17
C SER A 68 -16.27 8.69 6.90
N GLY A 69 -16.87 8.96 5.73
CA GLY A 69 -16.22 8.76 4.44
C GLY A 69 -15.12 9.77 4.12
N TYR A 70 -14.95 10.80 4.95
CA TYR A 70 -13.98 11.89 4.80
C TYR A 70 -13.33 12.21 6.14
N SER A 71 -12.02 12.45 6.16
CA SER A 71 -11.29 12.75 7.40
C SER A 71 -10.33 13.92 7.24
N PHE A 72 -10.39 14.82 8.21
CA PHE A 72 -9.45 15.94 8.40
C PHE A 72 -8.15 15.55 9.10
N LEU A 73 -8.05 14.29 9.54
CA LEU A 73 -6.81 13.73 10.09
C LEU A 73 -5.85 13.28 8.97
N MET A 74 -6.31 13.23 7.72
CA MET A 74 -5.49 12.87 6.56
C MET A 74 -5.13 14.11 5.74
N SER A 75 -3.86 14.54 5.79
CA SER A 75 -3.41 15.75 5.12
C SER A 75 -4.34 16.95 5.42
N ILE A 76 -4.55 17.83 4.45
CA ILE A 76 -5.51 18.94 4.55
C ILE A 76 -7.00 18.49 4.53
N GLY A 77 -7.26 17.18 4.54
CA GLY A 77 -8.57 16.54 4.42
C GLY A 77 -8.65 15.68 3.17
N ASP A 78 -9.12 14.43 3.25
CA ASP A 78 -9.27 13.56 2.08
C ASP A 78 -10.29 12.42 2.33
N SER A 79 -10.71 11.74 1.26
CA SER A 79 -11.64 10.62 1.30
C SER A 79 -10.99 9.38 1.91
N LEU A 80 -11.69 8.72 2.84
CA LEU A 80 -11.23 7.45 3.43
C LEU A 80 -11.70 6.21 2.65
N VAL A 81 -12.58 6.38 1.65
CA VAL A 81 -13.19 5.27 0.91
C VAL A 81 -12.15 4.34 0.27
N PRO A 82 -11.13 4.85 -0.47
CA PRO A 82 -10.09 3.99 -1.03
C PRO A 82 -9.25 3.29 0.05
N ILE A 83 -9.07 3.92 1.22
CA ILE A 83 -8.31 3.35 2.31
C ILE A 83 -9.07 2.15 2.89
N TYR A 84 -10.38 2.27 3.10
CA TYR A 84 -11.18 1.13 3.53
C TYR A 84 -11.13 -0.02 2.52
N ALA A 85 -11.45 0.29 1.26
CA ALA A 85 -11.56 -0.69 0.19
C ALA A 85 -10.27 -1.47 -0.08
N TYR A 86 -9.11 -0.85 0.16
CA TYR A 86 -7.81 -1.48 -0.07
C TYR A 86 -7.19 -2.08 1.20
N TYR A 87 -7.30 -1.43 2.36
CA TYR A 87 -6.49 -1.79 3.54
C TYR A 87 -7.28 -2.42 4.70
N LEU A 88 -8.53 -2.02 4.94
CA LEU A 88 -9.13 -2.15 6.27
C LEU A 88 -10.34 -3.07 6.40
N LEU A 89 -10.97 -3.51 5.30
CA LEU A 89 -12.24 -4.26 5.34
C LEU A 89 -12.11 -5.75 5.71
N SER A 90 -10.94 -6.23 6.13
CA SER A 90 -10.81 -7.60 6.65
C SER A 90 -11.55 -7.73 7.99
N PRO A 91 -12.40 -8.74 8.19
CA PRO A 91 -13.11 -8.95 9.45
C PRO A 91 -12.16 -9.27 10.62
N LEU A 92 -10.98 -9.82 10.35
CA LEU A 92 -9.96 -10.08 11.38
C LEU A 92 -9.42 -8.77 11.98
N ASN A 93 -9.57 -7.64 11.29
CA ASN A 93 -9.15 -6.35 11.84
C ASN A 93 -9.98 -5.94 13.06
N LEU A 94 -11.13 -6.55 13.34
CA LEU A 94 -11.89 -6.30 14.57
C LEU A 94 -11.14 -6.69 15.85
N ILE A 95 -10.09 -7.51 15.74
CA ILE A 95 -9.21 -7.86 16.86
C ILE A 95 -8.59 -6.63 17.52
N ILE A 96 -8.39 -5.54 16.77
CA ILE A 96 -7.80 -4.29 17.28
C ILE A 96 -8.62 -3.64 18.40
N LEU A 97 -9.91 -3.97 18.50
CA LEU A 97 -10.81 -3.44 19.52
C LEU A 97 -10.46 -3.95 20.93
N PHE A 98 -9.77 -5.08 21.03
CA PHE A 98 -9.34 -5.66 22.30
C PHE A 98 -8.02 -5.09 22.82
N PHE A 99 -7.39 -4.16 22.09
CA PHE A 99 -6.08 -3.61 22.42
C PHE A 99 -6.13 -2.08 22.51
N ASN A 100 -5.33 -1.49 23.40
CA ASN A 100 -5.15 -0.03 23.41
C ASN A 100 -4.27 0.44 22.24
N ASN A 101 -4.13 1.76 22.01
CA ASN A 101 -3.36 2.26 20.87
C ASN A 101 -1.85 1.95 20.96
N ALA A 102 -1.30 1.86 22.17
CA ALA A 102 0.09 1.48 22.40
C ALA A 102 0.36 0.02 22.03
N GLN A 103 -0.66 -0.84 22.16
CA GLN A 103 -0.61 -2.27 21.87
C GLN A 103 -1.09 -2.63 20.45
N LEU A 104 -1.44 -1.65 19.61
CA LEU A 104 -1.85 -1.92 18.23
C LEU A 104 -0.86 -2.77 17.42
N PRO A 105 0.47 -2.64 17.57
CA PRO A 105 1.39 -3.53 16.86
C PRO A 105 1.20 -5.01 17.25
N ILE A 106 0.92 -5.32 18.53
CA ILE A 106 0.61 -6.68 18.98
C ILE A 106 -0.65 -7.21 18.29
N ALA A 107 -1.70 -6.38 18.21
CA ALA A 107 -2.94 -6.75 17.53
C ALA A 107 -2.70 -7.07 16.05
N ILE A 108 -1.90 -6.27 15.36
CA ILE A 108 -1.53 -6.47 13.95
C ILE A 108 -0.70 -7.75 13.79
N ASP A 109 0.32 -7.96 14.63
CA ASP A 109 1.16 -9.16 14.61
C ASP A 109 0.31 -10.43 14.81
N LEU A 110 -0.67 -10.39 15.72
CA LEU A 110 -1.65 -11.46 15.91
C LEU A 110 -2.55 -11.68 14.68
N ILE A 111 -3.01 -10.62 14.04
CA ILE A 111 -3.81 -10.73 12.80
C ILE A 111 -2.99 -11.43 11.71
N ILE A 112 -1.72 -11.05 11.53
CA ILE A 112 -0.82 -11.69 10.58
C ILE A 112 -0.67 -13.17 10.93
N TRP A 113 -0.37 -13.50 12.20
CA TRP A 113 -0.22 -14.88 12.68
C TRP A 113 -1.45 -15.74 12.35
N ILE A 114 -2.66 -15.25 12.66
CA ILE A 114 -3.92 -15.93 12.33
C ILE A 114 -4.07 -16.12 10.83
N LYS A 115 -3.79 -15.08 10.03
CA LYS A 115 -3.95 -15.15 8.57
C LYS A 115 -3.02 -16.18 7.93
N LEU A 116 -1.77 -16.30 8.39
CA LEU A 116 -0.85 -17.33 7.90
C LEU A 116 -1.39 -18.75 8.15
N ILE A 117 -1.90 -19.00 9.36
CA ILE A 117 -2.51 -20.28 9.73
C ILE A 117 -3.74 -20.58 8.89
N LEU A 118 -4.61 -19.58 8.68
CA LEU A 118 -5.82 -19.72 7.87
C LEU A 118 -5.51 -19.99 6.39
N CYS A 119 -4.46 -19.40 5.82
CA CYS A 119 -3.99 -19.74 4.48
C CYS A 119 -3.66 -21.23 4.37
N SER A 120 -2.91 -21.78 5.34
CA SER A 120 -2.58 -23.20 5.37
C SER A 120 -3.80 -24.10 5.52
N ILE A 121 -4.68 -23.80 6.48
CA ILE A 121 -5.91 -24.58 6.71
C ILE A 121 -6.76 -24.59 5.45
N SER A 122 -6.97 -23.42 4.83
CA SER A 122 -7.81 -23.28 3.64
C SER A 122 -7.34 -24.16 2.50
N MET A 123 -6.04 -24.15 2.20
CA MET A 123 -5.46 -24.96 1.13
C MET A 123 -5.50 -26.45 1.46
N SER A 124 -5.19 -26.87 2.69
CA SER A 124 -5.31 -28.28 3.09
C SER A 124 -6.74 -28.79 2.93
N VAL A 125 -7.72 -28.04 3.44
CA VAL A 125 -9.13 -28.41 3.35
C VAL A 125 -9.60 -28.43 1.89
N PHE A 126 -9.12 -27.51 1.04
CA PHE A 126 -9.36 -27.52 -0.39
C PHE A 126 -8.89 -28.82 -1.05
N LEU A 127 -7.62 -29.19 -0.86
CA LEU A 127 -7.06 -30.41 -1.45
C LEU A 127 -7.84 -31.65 -0.99
N GLY A 128 -8.11 -31.75 0.32
CA GLY A 128 -8.83 -32.90 0.87
C GLY A 128 -10.28 -33.00 0.38
N LYS A 129 -10.98 -31.86 0.22
CA LYS A 129 -12.35 -31.84 -0.30
C LYS A 129 -12.44 -31.99 -1.81
N LYS A 130 -11.48 -31.46 -2.57
CA LYS A 130 -11.46 -31.53 -4.04
C LYS A 130 -11.24 -32.96 -4.52
N TYR A 131 -10.25 -33.63 -3.96
CA TYR A 131 -9.85 -34.97 -4.40
C TYR A 131 -10.44 -36.10 -3.53
N HIS A 132 -11.27 -35.77 -2.54
CA HIS A 132 -11.87 -36.72 -1.60
C HIS A 132 -10.86 -37.60 -0.84
N ASN A 133 -9.65 -37.10 -0.65
CA ASN A 133 -8.55 -37.80 0.03
C ASN A 133 -8.02 -36.95 1.19
N TYR A 134 -8.16 -37.42 2.43
CA TYR A 134 -7.89 -36.64 3.65
C TYR A 134 -6.60 -37.13 4.31
N ASP A 135 -5.45 -36.77 3.73
CA ASP A 135 -4.14 -37.28 4.14
C ASP A 135 -3.12 -36.19 4.51
N LEU A 136 -1.96 -36.63 5.01
CA LEU A 136 -0.87 -35.73 5.40
C LEU A 136 -0.30 -34.92 4.22
N MET A 137 -0.33 -35.45 2.99
CA MET A 137 0.16 -34.70 1.83
C MET A 137 -0.68 -33.46 1.54
N ALA A 138 -2.00 -33.53 1.76
CA ALA A 138 -2.85 -32.34 1.70
C ALA A 138 -2.53 -31.34 2.82
N VAL A 139 -2.14 -31.81 4.02
CA VAL A 139 -1.66 -30.93 5.09
C VAL A 139 -0.35 -30.23 4.69
N TYR A 140 0.58 -30.96 4.10
CA TYR A 140 1.84 -30.40 3.59
C TYR A 140 1.62 -29.38 2.47
N GLY A 141 0.63 -29.61 1.61
CA GLY A 141 0.22 -28.61 0.62
C GLY A 141 -0.30 -27.31 1.24
N GLY A 142 -1.00 -27.41 2.38
CA GLY A 142 -1.40 -26.23 3.15
C GLY A 142 -0.22 -25.49 3.77
N LEU A 143 0.71 -26.21 4.39
CA LEU A 143 1.92 -25.59 4.94
C LEU A 143 2.71 -24.86 3.86
N ALA A 144 2.96 -25.52 2.72
CA ALA A 144 3.65 -24.93 1.59
C ALA A 144 2.96 -23.68 1.04
N TYR A 145 1.62 -23.66 1.01
CA TYR A 145 0.88 -22.49 0.55
C TYR A 145 0.91 -21.33 1.56
N GLY A 146 0.67 -21.61 2.84
CA GLY A 146 0.65 -20.60 3.90
C GLY A 146 2.03 -20.03 4.25
N LEU A 147 3.12 -20.66 3.80
CA LEU A 147 4.51 -20.19 4.00
C LEU A 147 5.32 -20.14 2.69
N CYS A 148 4.65 -20.06 1.53
CA CYS A 148 5.33 -19.93 0.23
C CYS A 148 6.15 -18.63 0.14
N GLY A 149 6.99 -18.53 -0.90
CA GLY A 149 7.86 -17.38 -1.15
C GLY A 149 7.12 -16.04 -1.20
N PHE A 150 5.90 -15.99 -1.74
CA PHE A 150 5.04 -14.80 -1.67
C PHE A 150 4.79 -14.36 -0.22
N VAL A 151 4.38 -15.31 0.62
CA VAL A 151 4.05 -15.02 2.02
C VAL A 151 5.31 -14.59 2.75
N ALA A 152 6.40 -15.32 2.61
CA ALA A 152 7.68 -14.99 3.25
C ALA A 152 8.14 -13.55 2.95
N MET A 153 7.90 -13.07 1.72
CA MET A 153 8.31 -11.73 1.29
C MET A 153 7.33 -10.61 1.66
N TYR A 154 6.03 -10.92 1.72
CA TYR A 154 4.97 -9.89 1.77
C TYR A 154 3.97 -10.07 2.93
N PHE A 155 4.21 -10.93 3.91
CA PHE A 155 3.26 -11.20 5.00
C PHE A 155 2.82 -9.93 5.77
N TYR A 156 3.69 -8.91 5.84
CA TYR A 156 3.39 -7.63 6.49
C TYR A 156 2.43 -6.75 5.67
N ASP A 157 2.21 -7.04 4.38
CA ASP A 157 1.09 -6.54 3.59
C ASP A 157 -0.18 -7.35 3.89
N LEU A 158 -0.58 -7.31 5.17
CA LEU A 158 -1.58 -8.19 5.78
C LEU A 158 -2.96 -8.16 5.11
N MET A 159 -3.31 -7.10 4.40
CA MET A 159 -4.56 -6.95 3.65
C MET A 159 -4.62 -7.84 2.39
N TRP A 160 -3.47 -8.32 1.90
CA TRP A 160 -3.41 -9.25 0.78
C TRP A 160 -3.67 -10.70 1.20
N LEU A 161 -3.40 -11.05 2.46
CA LEU A 161 -3.53 -12.42 2.95
C LEU A 161 -4.99 -12.92 2.96
N ASP A 162 -5.99 -12.04 3.07
CA ASP A 162 -7.41 -12.42 2.94
C ASP A 162 -7.70 -13.09 1.58
N ALA A 163 -7.07 -12.58 0.51
CA ALA A 163 -7.21 -13.15 -0.82
C ALA A 163 -6.62 -14.58 -0.90
N LEU A 164 -5.53 -14.85 -0.18
CA LEU A 164 -4.93 -16.18 -0.10
C LEU A 164 -5.80 -17.14 0.72
N ILE A 165 -6.37 -16.69 1.83
CA ILE A 165 -7.31 -17.49 2.65
C ILE A 165 -8.50 -17.94 1.81
N TRP A 166 -9.09 -17.03 1.02
CA TRP A 166 -10.32 -17.33 0.28
C TRP A 166 -10.08 -17.96 -1.09
N LEU A 167 -8.89 -17.88 -1.68
CA LEU A 167 -8.59 -18.46 -3.00
C LEU A 167 -8.91 -19.97 -3.08
N PRO A 168 -8.42 -20.85 -2.19
CA PRO A 168 -8.72 -22.28 -2.27
C PRO A 168 -10.21 -22.58 -2.14
N VAL A 169 -10.91 -21.84 -1.27
CA VAL A 169 -12.37 -21.95 -1.09
C VAL A 169 -13.11 -21.54 -2.35
N MET A 170 -12.67 -20.46 -2.99
CA MET A 170 -13.24 -19.93 -4.22
C MET A 170 -13.05 -20.89 -5.38
N VAL A 171 -11.85 -21.44 -5.55
CA VAL A 171 -11.56 -22.43 -6.60
C VAL A 171 -12.41 -23.69 -6.41
N TYR A 172 -12.57 -24.18 -5.17
CA TYR A 172 -13.48 -25.28 -4.88
C TYR A 172 -14.93 -24.96 -5.26
N GLY A 173 -15.39 -23.75 -4.97
CA GLY A 173 -16.70 -23.25 -5.36
C GLY A 173 -16.87 -23.18 -6.87
N LEU A 174 -15.84 -22.75 -7.59
CA LEU A 174 -15.82 -22.64 -9.05
C LEU A 174 -15.94 -24.03 -9.68
N GLU A 175 -15.19 -25.01 -9.19
CA GLU A 175 -15.31 -26.40 -9.64
C GLU A 175 -16.69 -27.00 -9.34
N LYS A 176 -17.26 -26.73 -8.16
CA LYS A 176 -18.65 -27.14 -7.86
C LYS A 176 -19.66 -26.51 -8.82
N GLY A 177 -19.46 -25.24 -9.18
CA GLY A 177 -20.23 -24.56 -10.21
C GLY A 177 -20.11 -25.24 -11.58
N TYR A 178 -18.88 -25.59 -11.97
CA TYR A 178 -18.57 -26.21 -13.25
C TYR A 178 -19.11 -27.64 -13.39
N TYR A 179 -18.86 -28.51 -12.41
CA TYR A 179 -19.22 -29.93 -12.45
C TYR A 179 -20.66 -30.22 -12.00
N HIS A 180 -21.13 -29.52 -10.96
CA HIS A 180 -22.40 -29.84 -10.29
C HIS A 180 -23.45 -28.73 -10.41
N GLY A 181 -23.12 -27.63 -11.08
CA GLY A 181 -24.01 -26.46 -11.13
C GLY A 181 -24.19 -25.77 -9.77
N LYS A 182 -23.34 -26.00 -8.77
CA LYS A 182 -23.49 -25.40 -7.43
C LYS A 182 -22.51 -24.23 -7.25
N SER A 183 -22.83 -23.07 -7.82
CA SER A 183 -21.94 -21.89 -7.86
C SER A 183 -22.02 -20.96 -6.64
N GLY A 184 -22.87 -21.23 -5.65
CA GLY A 184 -23.06 -20.32 -4.50
C GLY A 184 -21.77 -20.03 -3.73
N LEU A 185 -20.95 -21.07 -3.50
CA LEU A 185 -19.66 -20.91 -2.81
C LEU A 185 -18.67 -20.07 -3.63
N TYR A 186 -18.67 -20.23 -4.96
CA TYR A 186 -17.85 -19.41 -5.87
C TYR A 186 -18.19 -17.93 -5.73
N VAL A 187 -19.49 -17.60 -5.82
CA VAL A 187 -19.97 -16.23 -5.72
C VAL A 187 -19.61 -15.61 -4.38
N ILE A 188 -19.94 -16.27 -3.26
CA ILE A 188 -19.71 -15.72 -1.91
C ILE A 188 -18.22 -15.49 -1.66
N SER A 189 -17.38 -16.46 -1.96
CA SER A 189 -15.93 -16.32 -1.74
C SER A 189 -15.31 -15.26 -2.66
N LEU A 190 -15.74 -15.15 -3.92
CA LEU A 190 -15.29 -14.08 -4.81
C LEU A 190 -15.74 -12.69 -4.32
N MET A 191 -16.98 -12.58 -3.84
CA MET A 191 -17.48 -11.35 -3.19
C MET A 191 -16.60 -10.97 -2.00
N ILE A 192 -16.29 -11.92 -1.10
CA ILE A 192 -15.45 -11.66 0.07
C ILE A 192 -14.06 -11.20 -0.36
N ILE A 193 -13.41 -11.89 -1.30
CA ILE A 193 -12.09 -11.51 -1.82
C ILE A 193 -12.09 -10.05 -2.30
N ILE A 194 -13.05 -9.69 -3.17
CA ILE A 194 -13.16 -8.34 -3.73
C ILE A 194 -13.48 -7.32 -2.64
N PHE A 195 -14.35 -7.67 -1.69
CA PHE A 195 -14.77 -6.77 -0.62
C PHE A 195 -13.65 -6.49 0.38
N THR A 196 -12.84 -7.50 0.74
CA THR A 196 -11.71 -7.32 1.65
C THR A 196 -10.54 -6.59 0.99
N ASN A 197 -10.34 -6.80 -0.31
CA ASN A 197 -9.31 -6.11 -1.08
C ASN A 197 -9.64 -6.13 -2.59
N PHE A 198 -10.10 -4.99 -3.12
CA PHE A 198 -10.51 -4.90 -4.53
C PHE A 198 -9.37 -5.19 -5.51
N TYR A 199 -8.13 -4.90 -5.12
CA TYR A 199 -6.95 -5.05 -5.96
C TYR A 199 -6.55 -6.52 -6.13
N MET A 200 -6.48 -7.29 -5.04
CA MET A 200 -6.28 -8.73 -5.09
C MET A 200 -7.47 -9.45 -5.73
N GLY A 201 -8.69 -8.93 -5.52
CA GLY A 201 -9.89 -9.38 -6.22
C GLY A 201 -9.77 -9.27 -7.74
N TYR A 202 -9.22 -8.17 -8.27
CA TYR A 202 -8.95 -8.02 -9.70
C TYR A 202 -7.96 -9.05 -10.23
N ILE A 203 -6.82 -9.24 -9.54
CA ILE A 203 -5.83 -10.28 -9.88
C ILE A 203 -6.50 -11.65 -9.93
N ILE A 204 -7.31 -11.99 -8.92
CA ILE A 204 -8.00 -13.27 -8.85
C ILE A 204 -9.09 -13.42 -9.93
N CYS A 205 -9.71 -12.33 -10.38
CA CYS A 205 -10.64 -12.38 -11.52
C CYS A 205 -9.94 -12.81 -12.81
N ILE A 206 -8.72 -12.33 -13.08
CA ILE A 206 -7.91 -12.79 -14.22
C ILE A 206 -7.55 -14.27 -14.04
N PHE A 207 -7.13 -14.67 -12.84
CA PHE A 207 -6.87 -16.08 -12.53
C PHE A 207 -8.07 -16.98 -12.77
N ASN A 208 -9.29 -16.54 -12.44
CA ASN A 208 -10.51 -17.31 -12.68
C ASN A 208 -10.74 -17.62 -14.15
N ILE A 209 -10.35 -16.70 -15.05
CA ILE A 209 -10.41 -16.93 -16.50
C ILE A 209 -9.41 -18.03 -16.90
N LEU A 210 -8.17 -17.97 -16.39
CA LEU A 210 -7.16 -19.01 -16.61
C LEU A 210 -7.59 -20.36 -16.02
N TYR A 211 -8.19 -20.35 -14.83
CA TYR A 211 -8.69 -21.56 -14.17
C TYR A 211 -9.89 -22.18 -14.90
N MET A 212 -10.77 -21.34 -15.45
CA MET A 212 -11.84 -21.81 -16.34
C MET A 212 -11.25 -22.44 -17.60
N ALA A 213 -10.21 -21.85 -18.21
CA ALA A 213 -9.52 -22.45 -19.35
C ALA A 213 -8.90 -23.81 -19.00
N TYR A 214 -8.30 -23.95 -17.81
CA TYR A 214 -7.84 -25.22 -17.25
C TYR A 214 -8.97 -26.25 -17.17
N LEU A 215 -10.13 -25.91 -16.58
CA LEU A 215 -11.26 -26.83 -16.46
C LEU A 215 -11.84 -27.24 -17.81
N LEU A 216 -11.94 -26.30 -18.75
CA LEU A 216 -12.40 -26.57 -20.10
C LEU A 216 -11.47 -27.59 -20.77
N LYS A 217 -10.15 -27.37 -20.73
CA LYS A 217 -9.16 -28.28 -21.34
C LYS A 217 -9.12 -29.64 -20.65
N LYS A 218 -9.08 -29.65 -19.31
CA LYS A 218 -9.03 -30.88 -18.50
C LYS A 218 -10.22 -31.79 -18.75
N ASN A 219 -11.38 -31.23 -19.05
CA ASN A 219 -12.58 -32.00 -19.32
C ASN A 219 -12.83 -32.23 -20.81
N GLN A 220 -11.93 -31.90 -21.73
CA GLN A 220 -12.17 -32.21 -23.15
C GLN A 220 -12.25 -33.73 -23.37
N PRO A 221 -13.37 -34.24 -23.92
CA PRO A 221 -13.56 -35.68 -24.14
C PRO A 221 -12.71 -36.22 -25.30
N TYR A 222 -12.48 -35.40 -26.33
CA TYR A 222 -11.61 -35.70 -27.48
C TYR A 222 -10.91 -34.40 -27.94
N PRO A 223 -9.76 -34.48 -28.63
CA PRO A 223 -9.06 -33.31 -29.14
C PRO A 223 -9.93 -32.57 -30.15
N LEU A 224 -10.44 -31.41 -29.75
CA LEU A 224 -11.30 -30.55 -30.55
C LEU A 224 -10.57 -29.25 -30.93
N PRO A 225 -10.83 -28.68 -32.12
CA PRO A 225 -10.45 -27.31 -32.43
C PRO A 225 -11.01 -26.33 -31.39
N PHE A 226 -10.27 -25.27 -31.12
CA PHE A 226 -10.56 -24.30 -30.05
C PHE A 226 -12.03 -23.85 -30.06
N PHE A 227 -12.52 -23.29 -31.17
CA PHE A 227 -13.89 -22.78 -31.31
C PHE A 227 -14.98 -23.84 -31.11
N GLN A 228 -14.73 -25.09 -31.52
CA GLN A 228 -15.68 -26.18 -31.30
C GLN A 228 -15.75 -26.55 -29.81
N SER A 229 -14.62 -26.55 -29.11
CA SER A 229 -14.58 -26.80 -27.67
C SER A 229 -15.36 -25.77 -26.86
N LEU A 230 -15.31 -24.49 -27.27
CA LEU A 230 -16.12 -23.41 -26.67
C LEU A 230 -17.62 -23.64 -26.90
N LYS A 231 -18.03 -24.06 -28.10
CA LYS A 231 -19.43 -24.35 -28.42
C LYS A 231 -19.99 -25.48 -27.56
N VAL A 232 -19.25 -26.58 -27.42
CA VAL A 232 -19.67 -27.75 -26.61
C VAL A 232 -19.87 -27.36 -25.14
N ARG A 233 -19.01 -26.49 -24.60
CA ARG A 233 -19.06 -26.07 -23.18
C ARG A 233 -19.67 -24.68 -22.97
N ARG A 234 -20.45 -24.18 -23.94
CA ARG A 234 -21.09 -22.85 -23.89
C ARG A 234 -21.92 -22.63 -22.64
N LYS A 235 -22.59 -23.68 -22.14
CA LYS A 235 -23.44 -23.60 -20.94
C LYS A 235 -22.62 -23.27 -19.70
N GLN A 236 -21.52 -23.99 -19.48
CA GLN A 236 -20.61 -23.77 -18.34
C GLN A 236 -19.99 -22.37 -18.40
N ILE A 237 -19.56 -21.94 -19.60
CA ILE A 237 -18.96 -20.61 -19.81
C ILE A 237 -19.97 -19.50 -19.51
N ARG A 238 -21.21 -19.61 -20.02
CA ARG A 238 -22.27 -18.63 -19.72
C ARG A 238 -22.55 -18.53 -18.23
N TRP A 239 -22.61 -19.66 -17.53
CA TRP A 239 -22.84 -19.65 -16.09
C TRP A 239 -21.69 -19.06 -15.31
N PHE A 240 -20.44 -19.36 -15.70
CA PHE A 240 -19.28 -18.71 -15.13
C PHE A 240 -19.37 -17.18 -15.27
N ILE A 241 -19.57 -16.68 -16.49
CA ILE A 241 -19.69 -15.23 -16.75
C ILE A 241 -20.82 -14.62 -15.93
N TRP A 242 -21.99 -15.25 -15.92
CA TRP A 242 -23.16 -14.77 -15.18
C TRP A 242 -22.90 -14.67 -13.68
N TYR A 243 -22.35 -15.72 -13.05
CA TYR A 243 -22.08 -15.69 -11.62
C TYR A 243 -20.92 -14.76 -11.25
N SER A 244 -19.89 -14.63 -12.09
CA SER A 244 -18.82 -13.65 -11.90
C SER A 244 -19.34 -12.22 -11.96
N LEU A 245 -20.23 -11.93 -12.91
CA LEU A 245 -20.89 -10.63 -13.04
C LEU A 245 -21.74 -10.33 -11.80
N LEU A 246 -22.59 -11.28 -11.37
CA LEU A 246 -23.41 -11.10 -10.18
C LEU A 246 -22.57 -10.93 -8.91
N ALA A 247 -21.44 -11.64 -8.78
CA ALA A 247 -20.52 -11.45 -7.66
C ALA A 247 -19.95 -10.03 -7.64
N GLY A 248 -19.47 -9.52 -8.79
CA GLY A 248 -18.97 -8.14 -8.92
C GLY A 248 -20.04 -7.08 -8.68
N MET A 249 -21.25 -7.28 -9.21
CA MET A 249 -22.39 -6.39 -8.97
C MET A 249 -22.76 -6.35 -7.48
N SER A 250 -22.74 -7.49 -6.79
CA SER A 250 -23.11 -7.61 -5.37
C SER A 250 -22.14 -6.91 -4.41
N VAL A 251 -20.99 -6.41 -4.90
CA VAL A 251 -20.04 -5.60 -4.13
C VAL A 251 -19.85 -4.21 -4.75
N ALA A 252 -20.73 -3.79 -5.66
CA ALA A 252 -20.66 -2.50 -6.35
C ALA A 252 -20.77 -1.29 -5.40
N VAL A 253 -21.41 -1.46 -4.24
CA VAL A 253 -21.48 -0.45 -3.16
C VAL A 253 -20.09 -0.01 -2.69
N LEU A 254 -19.11 -0.91 -2.79
CA LEU A 254 -17.71 -0.62 -2.52
C LEU A 254 -16.96 -0.22 -3.80
N LEU A 255 -17.12 -1.00 -4.88
CA LEU A 255 -16.31 -0.85 -6.10
C LEU A 255 -16.55 0.48 -6.82
N ILE A 256 -17.79 0.94 -6.93
CA ILE A 256 -18.10 2.14 -7.70
C ILE A 256 -17.55 3.39 -7.02
N PRO A 257 -17.81 3.64 -5.73
CA PRO A 257 -17.14 4.72 -5.01
C PRO A 257 -15.62 4.67 -5.08
N THR A 258 -15.06 3.47 -4.87
CA THR A 258 -13.61 3.27 -4.90
C THR A 258 -13.03 3.61 -6.27
N ALA A 259 -13.66 3.17 -7.37
CA ALA A 259 -13.22 3.48 -8.71
C ALA A 259 -13.23 5.00 -8.98
N ILE A 260 -14.29 5.71 -8.57
CA ILE A 260 -14.40 7.16 -8.74
C ILE A 260 -13.31 7.89 -7.92
N SER A 261 -13.10 7.50 -6.67
CA SER A 261 -12.06 8.08 -5.82
C SER A 261 -10.65 7.76 -6.34
N MET A 262 -10.42 6.56 -6.87
CA MET A 262 -9.14 6.17 -7.46
C MET A 262 -8.80 6.99 -8.71
N MET A 263 -9.79 7.39 -9.52
CA MET A 263 -9.58 8.28 -10.67
C MET A 263 -9.13 9.70 -10.27
N ALA A 264 -9.34 10.11 -9.02
CA ALA A 264 -8.86 11.39 -8.48
C ALA A 264 -7.39 11.34 -8.01
N THR A 265 -6.76 10.16 -8.02
CA THR A 265 -5.35 9.97 -7.62
C THR A 265 -4.38 10.25 -8.76
N GLY A 266 -3.10 10.39 -8.45
CA GLY A 266 -2.02 10.57 -9.45
C GLY A 266 -1.78 9.34 -10.36
N LYS A 267 -2.59 8.29 -10.22
CA LYS A 267 -2.51 7.02 -10.95
C LYS A 267 -3.62 6.91 -11.99
N LYS A 268 -3.92 7.95 -12.75
CA LYS A 268 -4.91 7.88 -13.83
C LYS A 268 -4.29 7.68 -15.21
N ASP A 269 -3.06 8.16 -15.41
CA ASP A 269 -2.45 8.24 -16.74
C ASP A 269 -1.73 6.92 -17.09
N LEU A 270 -1.98 6.43 -18.31
CA LEU A 270 -1.29 5.27 -18.87
C LEU A 270 0.04 5.72 -19.49
N SER A 271 1.12 5.02 -19.18
CA SER A 271 2.42 5.24 -19.81
C SER A 271 2.66 4.20 -20.89
N ALA A 272 2.97 4.63 -22.12
CA ALA A 272 3.31 3.74 -23.23
C ALA A 272 4.52 2.85 -22.90
N ALA A 273 5.46 3.33 -22.08
CA ALA A 273 6.61 2.56 -21.62
C ALA A 273 6.23 1.32 -20.80
N ASN A 274 5.05 1.32 -20.16
CA ASN A 274 4.55 0.19 -19.38
C ASN A 274 4.03 -0.97 -20.26
N PHE A 275 3.95 -0.77 -21.58
CA PHE A 275 3.46 -1.75 -22.55
C PHE A 275 4.53 -2.17 -23.57
N LEU A 276 5.81 -1.88 -23.29
CA LEU A 276 6.92 -2.38 -24.10
C LEU A 276 7.03 -3.90 -24.00
N PHE A 277 7.23 -4.57 -25.14
CA PHE A 277 7.39 -6.02 -25.18
C PHE A 277 8.79 -6.43 -24.70
N LYS A 278 8.93 -6.58 -23.38
CA LYS A 278 10.17 -7.04 -22.72
C LYS A 278 9.89 -7.94 -21.53
N GLY A 279 10.87 -8.78 -21.19
CA GLY A 279 10.87 -9.57 -19.96
C GLY A 279 11.01 -8.68 -18.72
N THR A 280 10.24 -8.97 -17.66
CA THR A 280 10.28 -8.30 -16.36
C THR A 280 11.30 -8.91 -15.40
N PHE A 281 11.73 -10.14 -15.66
CA PHE A 281 12.81 -10.85 -14.97
C PHE A 281 13.64 -11.68 -15.94
N GLY A 282 14.92 -11.87 -15.61
CA GLY A 282 15.93 -12.51 -16.46
C GLY A 282 16.11 -14.01 -16.21
N LEU A 283 17.13 -14.60 -16.83
CA LEU A 283 17.44 -16.04 -16.74
C LEU A 283 18.00 -16.47 -15.38
N SER A 284 18.31 -15.53 -14.48
CA SER A 284 18.67 -15.79 -13.08
C SER A 284 17.47 -16.23 -12.22
N PHE A 285 16.23 -16.13 -12.73
CA PHE A 285 15.02 -16.47 -11.97
C PHE A 285 15.00 -17.87 -11.31
N PRO A 286 15.60 -18.96 -11.87
CA PRO A 286 15.51 -20.29 -11.28
C PRO A 286 16.05 -20.35 -9.85
N VAL A 287 16.94 -19.43 -9.45
CA VAL A 287 17.43 -19.36 -8.07
C VAL A 287 16.30 -19.17 -7.05
N ASN A 288 15.18 -18.58 -7.47
CA ASN A 288 13.98 -18.34 -6.66
C ASN A 288 13.11 -19.60 -6.46
N LEU A 289 13.47 -20.72 -7.09
CA LEU A 289 12.90 -22.04 -6.83
C LEU A 289 13.56 -22.72 -5.62
N GLY A 290 14.67 -22.20 -5.13
CA GLY A 290 15.34 -22.65 -3.92
C GLY A 290 15.00 -21.80 -2.69
N VAL A 291 15.27 -22.36 -1.51
CA VAL A 291 15.26 -21.62 -0.23
C VAL A 291 16.23 -20.43 -0.32
N GLY A 292 15.80 -19.26 0.18
CA GLY A 292 16.67 -18.09 0.29
C GLY A 292 17.01 -17.42 -1.04
N GLY A 293 16.19 -17.61 -2.08
CA GLY A 293 16.31 -16.88 -3.34
C GLY A 293 15.94 -15.39 -3.24
N ASN A 294 15.29 -14.96 -2.14
CA ASN A 294 14.99 -13.57 -1.82
C ASN A 294 15.19 -13.30 -0.32
N ASP A 295 15.47 -12.05 0.01
CA ASP A 295 15.62 -11.54 1.37
C ASP A 295 14.89 -10.21 1.58
N PHE A 296 14.92 -9.68 2.80
CA PHE A 296 14.26 -8.41 3.10
C PHE A 296 14.85 -7.24 2.31
N ALA A 297 16.15 -7.26 1.98
CA ALA A 297 16.80 -6.21 1.21
C ALA A 297 16.23 -6.12 -0.21
N GLY A 298 15.93 -7.26 -0.84
CA GLY A 298 15.28 -7.39 -2.14
C GLY A 298 13.78 -7.13 -2.17
N ARG A 299 13.09 -6.89 -1.04
CA ARG A 299 11.61 -6.86 -0.98
C ARG A 299 10.89 -5.92 -1.97
N LEU A 300 11.50 -4.80 -2.36
CA LEU A 300 10.86 -3.81 -3.24
C LEU A 300 11.09 -4.10 -4.72
N VAL A 301 12.21 -4.74 -5.08
CA VAL A 301 12.54 -5.10 -6.45
C VAL A 301 13.24 -6.44 -6.34
N HIS A 302 12.69 -7.45 -6.99
CA HIS A 302 13.23 -8.80 -6.96
C HIS A 302 12.58 -9.63 -8.05
N ASN A 303 13.16 -10.78 -8.38
CA ASN A 303 12.54 -11.79 -9.23
C ASN A 303 11.33 -12.44 -8.52
N PRO A 304 10.37 -13.06 -9.24
CA PRO A 304 9.21 -13.64 -8.59
C PRO A 304 9.62 -14.70 -7.56
N SER A 305 9.06 -14.61 -6.35
CA SER A 305 9.38 -15.51 -5.23
C SER A 305 8.67 -16.86 -5.38
N PHE A 306 9.19 -17.68 -6.31
CA PHE A 306 8.58 -18.95 -6.74
C PHE A 306 8.64 -20.08 -5.71
N PHE A 307 9.44 -19.96 -4.65
CA PHE A 307 9.67 -21.02 -3.69
C PHE A 307 8.37 -21.52 -3.04
N THR A 308 8.13 -22.83 -3.07
CA THR A 308 6.98 -23.51 -2.44
C THR A 308 7.38 -24.77 -1.69
N GLY A 309 8.66 -24.91 -1.34
CA GLY A 309 9.24 -26.16 -0.87
C GLY A 309 9.66 -27.08 -2.02
N SER A 310 10.82 -27.71 -1.87
CA SER A 310 11.41 -28.61 -2.87
C SER A 310 10.47 -29.74 -3.27
N LEU A 311 9.64 -30.24 -2.34
CA LEU A 311 8.60 -31.25 -2.58
C LEU A 311 7.70 -30.87 -3.75
N PHE A 312 7.10 -29.69 -3.70
CA PHE A 312 6.09 -29.29 -4.68
C PHE A 312 6.71 -28.91 -6.03
N ILE A 313 7.94 -28.41 -6.02
CA ILE A 313 8.69 -28.03 -7.22
C ILE A 313 9.17 -29.28 -7.96
N ILE A 314 9.77 -30.25 -7.26
CA ILE A 314 10.13 -31.54 -7.86
C ILE A 314 8.86 -32.26 -8.34
N GLY A 315 7.81 -32.26 -7.52
CA GLY A 315 6.57 -32.95 -7.83
C GLY A 315 5.87 -32.45 -9.10
N VAL A 316 5.89 -31.14 -9.38
CA VAL A 316 5.28 -30.62 -10.61
C VAL A 316 6.10 -30.97 -11.85
N ILE A 317 7.44 -30.98 -11.74
CA ILE A 317 8.30 -31.44 -12.84
C ILE A 317 7.99 -32.91 -13.13
N VAL A 318 7.96 -33.76 -12.10
CA VAL A 318 7.60 -35.18 -12.22
C VAL A 318 6.21 -35.34 -12.84
N TYR A 319 5.22 -34.54 -12.46
CA TYR A 319 3.88 -34.56 -13.05
C TYR A 319 3.91 -34.36 -14.58
N PHE A 320 4.63 -33.36 -15.08
CA PHE A 320 4.69 -33.07 -16.52
C PHE A 320 5.43 -34.14 -17.32
N PHE A 321 6.43 -34.81 -16.73
CA PHE A 321 7.21 -35.84 -17.41
C PHE A 321 6.71 -37.27 -17.18
N SER A 322 5.82 -37.50 -16.22
CA SER A 322 5.32 -38.84 -15.89
C SER A 322 4.40 -39.41 -16.98
N LYS A 323 4.56 -40.69 -17.30
CA LYS A 323 3.65 -41.41 -18.22
C LYS A 323 2.31 -41.77 -17.57
N MET A 324 2.22 -41.72 -16.23
CA MET A 324 0.97 -41.99 -15.48
C MET A 324 -0.05 -40.87 -15.64
N VAL A 325 0.42 -39.65 -15.96
CA VAL A 325 -0.43 -38.47 -16.16
C VAL A 325 -0.82 -38.36 -17.63
N SER A 326 -2.12 -38.18 -17.90
CA SER A 326 -2.61 -38.03 -19.26
C SER A 326 -2.09 -36.75 -19.92
N GLN A 327 -1.85 -36.79 -21.25
CA GLN A 327 -1.40 -35.60 -21.97
C GLN A 327 -2.40 -34.44 -21.91
N ARG A 328 -3.69 -34.75 -21.78
CA ARG A 328 -4.74 -33.75 -21.60
C ARG A 328 -4.57 -33.00 -20.28
N ASP A 329 -4.30 -33.71 -19.18
CA ASP A 329 -4.18 -33.10 -17.85
C ASP A 329 -2.86 -32.32 -17.74
N LYS A 330 -1.81 -32.75 -18.43
CA LYS A 330 -0.57 -31.98 -18.63
C LYS A 330 -0.83 -30.70 -19.39
N GLN A 331 -1.49 -30.76 -20.55
CA GLN A 331 -1.83 -29.57 -21.33
C GLN A 331 -2.70 -28.59 -20.55
N ALA A 332 -3.72 -29.07 -19.84
CA ALA A 332 -4.56 -28.24 -18.98
C ALA A 332 -3.73 -27.54 -17.90
N SER A 333 -2.90 -28.29 -17.18
CA SER A 333 -2.04 -27.75 -16.11
C SER A 333 -1.00 -26.78 -16.65
N GLY A 334 -0.46 -27.04 -17.85
CA GLY A 334 0.45 -26.15 -18.57
C GLY A 334 -0.19 -24.81 -18.96
N ILE A 335 -1.47 -24.81 -19.37
CA ILE A 335 -2.22 -23.56 -19.62
C ILE A 335 -2.33 -22.73 -18.33
N LEU A 336 -2.64 -23.37 -17.20
CA LEU A 336 -2.80 -22.67 -15.93
C LEU A 336 -1.47 -22.09 -15.43
N ILE A 337 -0.47 -22.95 -15.24
CA ILE A 337 0.84 -22.57 -14.67
C ILE A 337 1.59 -21.67 -15.65
N GLY A 338 1.61 -22.03 -16.93
CA GLY A 338 2.26 -21.26 -17.99
C GLY A 338 1.60 -19.90 -18.20
N GLY A 339 0.26 -19.81 -18.18
CA GLY A 339 -0.45 -18.54 -18.30
C GLY A 339 -0.12 -17.55 -17.18
N ILE A 340 0.03 -18.04 -15.94
CA ILE A 340 0.46 -17.22 -14.81
C ILE A 340 1.92 -16.79 -14.97
N PHE A 341 2.82 -17.73 -15.33
CA PHE A 341 4.24 -17.45 -15.54
C PHE A 341 4.48 -16.42 -16.64
N VAL A 342 3.89 -16.63 -17.82
CA VAL A 342 3.94 -15.71 -18.97
C VAL A 342 3.33 -14.36 -18.61
N GLY A 343 2.25 -14.36 -17.82
CA GLY A 343 1.62 -13.16 -17.29
C GLY A 343 2.54 -12.33 -16.39
N MET A 344 3.42 -12.97 -15.62
CA MET A 344 4.45 -12.27 -14.85
C MET A 344 5.62 -11.84 -15.73
N TRP A 345 6.03 -12.66 -16.70
CA TRP A 345 7.27 -12.46 -17.44
C TRP A 345 7.20 -11.33 -18.45
N PHE A 346 6.14 -11.21 -19.24
CA PHE A 346 6.04 -10.11 -20.21
C PHE A 346 5.49 -8.85 -19.55
N LEU A 347 6.21 -7.73 -19.70
CA LEU A 347 5.82 -6.45 -19.11
C LEU A 347 4.38 -6.02 -19.43
N PRO A 348 3.87 -6.10 -20.68
CA PRO A 348 2.51 -5.68 -20.98
C PRO A 348 1.47 -6.53 -20.24
N LEU A 349 1.71 -7.84 -20.14
CA LEU A 349 0.83 -8.74 -19.40
C LEU A 349 0.92 -8.47 -17.89
N ASN A 350 2.12 -8.27 -17.36
CA ASN A 350 2.32 -7.93 -15.95
C ASN A 350 1.60 -6.61 -15.61
N THR A 351 1.67 -5.61 -16.49
CA THR A 351 0.94 -4.35 -16.38
C THR A 351 -0.58 -4.56 -16.39
N ILE A 352 -1.10 -5.46 -17.24
CA ILE A 352 -2.53 -5.84 -17.23
C ILE A 352 -2.92 -6.45 -15.88
N TRP A 353 -2.13 -7.39 -15.33
CA TRP A 353 -2.37 -7.96 -14.00
C TRP A 353 -2.41 -6.91 -12.87
N HIS A 354 -1.81 -5.74 -13.09
CA HIS A 354 -1.71 -4.63 -12.15
C HIS A 354 -2.62 -3.45 -12.54
N MET A 355 -3.80 -3.73 -13.11
CA MET A 355 -4.81 -2.73 -13.52
C MET A 355 -4.27 -1.70 -14.52
N MET A 356 -3.52 -2.17 -15.53
CA MET A 356 -2.92 -1.34 -16.58
C MET A 356 -1.83 -0.38 -16.08
N GLN A 357 -1.25 -0.63 -14.90
CA GLN A 357 -0.16 0.17 -14.36
C GLN A 357 1.01 -0.66 -13.92
N GLN A 358 2.22 -0.13 -14.12
CA GLN A 358 3.39 -0.77 -13.56
C GLN A 358 3.38 -0.63 -12.02
N PRO A 359 3.56 -1.72 -11.27
CA PRO A 359 3.60 -1.66 -9.83
C PRO A 359 4.81 -0.88 -9.29
N ALA A 360 4.57 -0.06 -8.27
CA ALA A 360 5.63 0.56 -7.48
C ALA A 360 5.97 -0.35 -6.29
N GLY A 361 7.08 -1.07 -6.38
CA GLY A 361 7.44 -2.08 -5.40
C GLY A 361 6.59 -3.36 -5.51
N PHE A 362 7.11 -4.47 -5.01
CA PHE A 362 6.42 -5.76 -4.97
C PHE A 362 5.92 -6.19 -6.38
N PRO A 363 6.84 -6.41 -7.34
CA PRO A 363 6.51 -6.47 -8.76
C PRO A 363 5.63 -7.66 -9.18
N PHE A 364 5.60 -8.73 -8.37
CA PHE A 364 4.96 -10.01 -8.73
C PHE A 364 3.90 -10.43 -7.72
N ARG A 365 2.88 -9.58 -7.51
CA ARG A 365 1.81 -9.84 -6.53
C ARG A 365 0.96 -11.08 -6.83
N MET A 366 0.97 -11.57 -8.07
CA MET A 366 0.22 -12.76 -8.49
C MET A 366 0.97 -14.09 -8.28
N VAL A 367 2.22 -14.09 -7.80
CA VAL A 367 3.02 -15.33 -7.70
C VAL A 367 2.43 -16.36 -6.71
N PHE A 368 1.62 -15.95 -5.73
CA PHE A 368 0.90 -16.90 -4.87
C PHE A 368 -0.09 -17.80 -5.65
N LEU A 369 -0.60 -17.33 -6.79
CA LEU A 369 -1.47 -18.12 -7.68
C LEU A 369 -0.68 -19.24 -8.37
N PHE A 370 0.60 -18.97 -8.69
CA PHE A 370 1.51 -19.97 -9.21
C PHE A 370 1.80 -21.04 -8.15
N SER A 371 2.05 -20.62 -6.90
CA SER A 371 2.22 -21.54 -5.77
C SER A 371 0.99 -22.41 -5.54
N PHE A 372 -0.21 -21.82 -5.55
CA PHE A 372 -1.48 -22.55 -5.47
C PHE A 372 -1.60 -23.62 -6.57
N ALA A 373 -1.35 -23.23 -7.83
CA ALA A 373 -1.50 -24.12 -8.98
C ALA A 373 -0.50 -25.29 -8.93
N ILE A 374 0.76 -25.04 -8.59
CA ILE A 374 1.78 -26.08 -8.47
C ILE A 374 1.43 -27.07 -7.35
N ILE A 375 1.05 -26.58 -6.17
CA ILE A 375 0.69 -27.45 -5.05
C ILE A 375 -0.50 -28.36 -5.43
N MET A 376 -1.52 -27.79 -6.08
CA MET A 376 -2.69 -28.53 -6.55
C MET A 376 -2.32 -29.60 -7.59
N VAL A 377 -1.52 -29.24 -8.61
CA VAL A 377 -1.12 -30.16 -9.69
C VAL A 377 -0.21 -31.28 -9.17
N THR A 378 0.73 -30.95 -8.28
CA THR A 378 1.58 -31.95 -7.63
C THR A 378 0.78 -32.91 -6.77
N TYR A 379 -0.21 -32.42 -6.02
CA TYR A 379 -1.09 -33.28 -5.22
C TYR A 379 -1.89 -34.24 -6.12
N GLU A 380 -2.37 -33.77 -7.27
CA GLU A 380 -3.02 -34.62 -8.27
C GLU A 380 -2.09 -35.71 -8.82
N GLY A 381 -0.85 -35.36 -9.17
CA GLY A 381 0.17 -36.34 -9.59
C GLY A 381 0.46 -37.38 -8.51
N TYR A 382 0.60 -36.93 -7.26
CA TYR A 382 0.78 -37.81 -6.12
C TYR A 382 -0.33 -38.87 -6.03
N LEU A 383 -1.60 -38.47 -6.18
CA LEU A 383 -2.73 -39.41 -6.19
C LEU A 383 -2.74 -40.38 -7.38
N GLN A 384 -2.16 -39.97 -8.50
CA GLN A 384 -1.94 -40.83 -9.67
C GLN A 384 -0.71 -41.74 -9.52
N GLY A 385 -0.01 -41.69 -8.38
CA GLY A 385 1.13 -42.54 -8.08
C GLY A 385 2.44 -42.08 -8.73
N THR A 386 2.55 -40.82 -9.14
CA THR A 386 3.73 -40.33 -9.90
C THR A 386 5.06 -40.49 -9.18
N PHE A 387 5.06 -40.59 -7.85
CA PHE A 387 6.27 -40.79 -7.03
C PHE A 387 6.78 -42.24 -7.01
N SER A 388 6.09 -43.19 -7.66
CA SER A 388 6.57 -44.56 -7.82
C SER A 388 7.70 -44.69 -8.86
N ASP A 389 7.87 -43.72 -9.76
CA ASP A 389 8.94 -43.71 -10.77
C ASP A 389 10.23 -43.06 -10.21
N GLU A 390 11.09 -43.89 -9.63
CA GLU A 390 12.36 -43.47 -9.00
C GLU A 390 13.30 -42.77 -9.98
N ARG A 391 13.39 -43.27 -11.22
CA ARG A 391 14.30 -42.70 -12.23
C ARG A 391 13.84 -41.31 -12.62
N LEU A 392 12.53 -41.11 -12.76
CA LEU A 392 11.98 -39.80 -13.08
C LEU A 392 12.15 -38.81 -11.93
N LEU A 393 11.96 -39.23 -10.68
CA LEU A 393 12.22 -38.40 -9.50
C LEU A 393 13.66 -37.90 -9.48
N ILE A 394 14.64 -38.79 -9.65
CA ILE A 394 16.07 -38.43 -9.65
C ILE A 394 16.39 -37.48 -10.81
N ARG A 395 15.92 -37.76 -12.03
CA ARG A 395 16.13 -36.88 -13.19
C ARG A 395 15.52 -35.49 -12.99
N SER A 396 14.34 -35.43 -12.39
CA SER A 396 13.66 -34.16 -12.10
C SER A 396 14.41 -33.35 -11.04
N ALA A 397 14.91 -34.01 -10.00
CA ALA A 397 15.71 -33.39 -8.95
C ALA A 397 17.06 -32.87 -9.47
N VAL A 398 17.77 -33.66 -10.29
CA VAL A 398 19.02 -33.24 -10.94
C VAL A 398 18.76 -32.08 -11.90
N GLY A 399 17.72 -32.14 -12.72
CA GLY A 399 17.33 -31.05 -13.63
C GLY A 399 17.02 -29.76 -12.87
N LEU A 400 16.30 -29.84 -11.74
CA LEU A 400 16.05 -28.70 -10.86
C LEU A 400 17.35 -28.15 -10.27
N GLY A 401 18.22 -29.02 -9.76
CA GLY A 401 19.52 -28.62 -9.22
C GLY A 401 20.40 -27.90 -10.26
N ILE A 402 20.45 -28.40 -11.49
CA ILE A 402 21.16 -27.76 -12.61
C ILE A 402 20.53 -26.41 -12.95
N ALA A 403 19.20 -26.31 -13.02
CA ALA A 403 18.51 -25.05 -13.31
C ALA A 403 18.80 -23.99 -12.24
N ILE A 404 18.76 -24.37 -10.95
CA ILE A 404 19.11 -23.48 -9.83
C ILE A 404 20.59 -23.09 -9.90
N LEU A 405 21.50 -24.02 -10.22
CA LEU A 405 22.92 -23.73 -10.38
C LEU A 405 23.17 -22.73 -11.52
N ILE A 406 22.53 -22.90 -12.68
CA ILE A 406 22.60 -21.94 -13.78
C ILE A 406 22.07 -20.58 -13.32
N GLY A 407 20.89 -20.56 -12.68
CA GLY A 407 20.31 -19.33 -12.15
C GLY A 407 21.23 -18.64 -11.14
N TYR A 408 21.89 -19.42 -10.27
CA TYR A 408 22.87 -18.95 -9.29
C TYR A 408 24.10 -18.34 -9.94
N VAL A 409 24.68 -19.01 -10.94
CA VAL A 409 25.84 -18.51 -11.69
C VAL A 409 25.48 -17.22 -12.42
N LEU A 410 24.33 -17.19 -13.10
CA LEU A 410 23.85 -16.01 -13.81
C LEU A 410 23.56 -14.85 -12.86
N ALA A 411 22.96 -15.11 -11.71
CA ALA A 411 22.73 -14.10 -10.68
C ALA A 411 24.06 -13.46 -10.24
N ASN A 412 25.06 -14.27 -9.91
CA ASN A 412 26.37 -13.76 -9.51
C ASN A 412 27.09 -12.99 -10.65
N LEU A 413 26.96 -13.42 -11.90
CA LEU A 413 27.52 -12.73 -13.06
C LEU A 413 26.84 -11.38 -13.32
N GLU A 414 25.51 -11.34 -13.27
CA GLU A 414 24.70 -10.12 -13.36
C GLU A 414 25.09 -9.15 -12.24
N GLY A 415 25.26 -9.65 -11.01
CA GLY A 415 25.64 -8.85 -9.85
C GLY A 415 27.02 -8.19 -9.99
N ARG A 416 28.01 -8.93 -10.52
CA ARG A 416 29.36 -8.39 -10.76
C ARG A 416 29.39 -7.31 -11.84
N LYS A 417 28.63 -7.46 -12.93
CA LYS A 417 28.53 -6.42 -13.97
C LYS A 417 27.87 -5.13 -13.48
N LEU A 418 26.99 -5.22 -12.48
CA LEU A 418 26.30 -4.06 -11.90
C LEU A 418 27.16 -3.32 -10.86
N MET A 419 28.13 -3.99 -10.24
CA MET A 419 29.10 -3.35 -9.34
C MET A 419 30.02 -2.35 -10.06
N GLU A 420 30.36 -2.56 -11.34
CA GLU A 420 31.13 -1.61 -12.16
C GLU A 420 30.43 -0.24 -12.32
N PHE A 421 29.10 -0.20 -12.18
CA PHE A 421 28.30 1.03 -12.27
C PHE A 421 27.93 1.63 -10.90
N ARG A 422 28.56 1.17 -9.80
CA ARG A 422 28.32 1.62 -8.41
C ARG A 422 26.86 1.54 -7.94
N PHE A 423 26.07 0.62 -8.49
CA PHE A 423 24.75 0.32 -7.94
C PHE A 423 24.87 -0.80 -6.90
N ASP A 424 24.73 -0.46 -5.61
CA ASP A 424 24.45 -1.46 -4.57
C ASP A 424 23.05 -2.04 -4.83
N ILE A 425 22.98 -3.15 -5.56
CA ILE A 425 21.76 -3.93 -5.72
C ILE A 425 21.98 -5.24 -4.96
N PRO A 426 21.41 -5.38 -3.74
CA PRO A 426 21.54 -6.60 -2.92
C PRO A 426 21.02 -7.89 -3.57
N GLN A 427 20.37 -7.80 -4.73
CA GLN A 427 19.57 -8.86 -5.34
C GLN A 427 20.34 -10.09 -5.84
N LEU A 428 21.68 -10.05 -5.91
CA LEU A 428 22.40 -10.98 -6.78
C LEU A 428 23.49 -11.80 -6.07
N SER A 429 23.65 -11.67 -4.75
CA SER A 429 24.55 -12.50 -3.95
C SER A 429 23.78 -13.52 -3.12
N VAL A 430 23.33 -14.61 -3.74
CA VAL A 430 22.90 -15.77 -2.96
C VAL A 430 24.14 -16.31 -2.22
N ARG A 431 24.05 -16.50 -0.91
CA ARG A 431 25.18 -16.96 -0.11
C ARG A 431 25.55 -18.40 -0.52
N ASN A 432 26.83 -18.69 -0.76
CA ASN A 432 27.32 -20.04 -1.11
C ASN A 432 26.77 -21.13 -0.16
N ILE A 433 26.65 -20.81 1.14
CA ILE A 433 26.12 -21.72 2.17
C ILE A 433 24.64 -22.03 1.93
N ILE A 434 23.83 -21.04 1.53
CA ILE A 434 22.41 -21.21 1.20
C ILE A 434 22.27 -22.13 -0.02
N PHE A 435 23.13 -21.97 -1.02
CA PHE A 435 23.14 -22.86 -2.19
C PHE A 435 23.43 -24.32 -1.79
N GLY A 436 24.38 -24.55 -0.88
CA GLY A 436 24.63 -25.87 -0.30
C GLY A 436 23.41 -26.48 0.38
N PHE A 437 22.67 -25.69 1.17
CA PHE A 437 21.40 -26.13 1.76
C PHE A 437 20.36 -26.50 0.71
N VAL A 438 20.22 -25.71 -0.37
CA VAL A 438 19.27 -26.01 -1.45
C VAL A 438 19.54 -27.36 -2.10
N VAL A 439 20.81 -27.66 -2.42
CA VAL A 439 21.20 -28.96 -2.98
C VAL A 439 20.92 -30.09 -1.97
N GLY A 440 21.25 -29.88 -0.70
CA GLY A 440 20.96 -30.83 0.39
C GLY A 440 19.46 -31.13 0.52
N PHE A 441 18.60 -30.11 0.48
CA PHE A 441 17.15 -30.29 0.54
C PHE A 441 16.60 -31.02 -0.67
N ILE A 442 17.04 -30.66 -1.88
CA ILE A 442 16.62 -31.38 -3.10
C ILE A 442 16.98 -32.86 -2.98
N PHE A 443 18.18 -33.18 -2.51
CA PHE A 443 18.61 -34.56 -2.29
C PHE A 443 17.76 -35.29 -1.24
N LEU A 444 17.60 -34.71 -0.04
CA LEU A 444 16.83 -35.31 1.05
C LEU A 444 15.34 -35.49 0.70
N THR A 445 14.74 -34.49 0.06
CA THR A 445 13.36 -34.55 -0.43
C THR A 445 13.21 -35.63 -1.51
N THR A 446 14.18 -35.78 -2.40
CA THR A 446 14.12 -36.84 -3.44
C THR A 446 14.16 -38.23 -2.83
N ILE A 447 15.05 -38.48 -1.86
CA ILE A 447 15.13 -39.77 -1.16
C ILE A 447 13.84 -40.08 -0.42
N THR A 448 13.30 -39.09 0.30
CA THR A 448 12.05 -39.28 1.04
C THR A 448 10.85 -39.46 0.12
N LEU A 449 10.79 -38.77 -1.02
CA LEU A 449 9.79 -38.99 -2.06
C LEU A 449 9.84 -40.41 -2.65
N ILE A 450 11.03 -40.96 -2.92
CA ILE A 450 11.20 -42.36 -3.33
C ILE A 450 10.63 -43.31 -2.26
N GLY A 451 10.90 -43.03 -0.98
CA GLY A 451 10.33 -43.79 0.14
C GLY A 451 8.81 -43.71 0.20
N VAL A 452 8.22 -42.55 -0.08
CA VAL A 452 6.77 -42.36 -0.20
C VAL A 452 6.20 -43.17 -1.37
N GLY A 453 6.88 -43.19 -2.52
CA GLY A 453 6.54 -44.02 -3.68
C GLY A 453 6.55 -45.52 -3.36
N LYS A 454 7.51 -45.96 -2.53
CA LYS A 454 7.60 -47.33 -1.97
C LYS A 454 6.63 -47.59 -0.81
N GLN A 455 5.69 -46.68 -0.57
CA GLN A 455 4.68 -46.76 0.49
C GLN A 455 5.25 -46.91 1.92
N ARG A 456 6.49 -46.47 2.17
CA ARG A 456 7.07 -46.48 3.51
C ARG A 456 6.42 -45.38 4.37
N PRO A 457 5.70 -45.72 5.46
CA PRO A 457 4.93 -44.73 6.22
C PRO A 457 5.82 -43.65 6.87
N ILE A 458 7.00 -44.03 7.35
CA ILE A 458 7.94 -43.11 8.00
C ILE A 458 8.47 -42.02 7.05
N SER A 459 8.58 -42.32 5.75
CA SER A 459 9.03 -41.35 4.74
C SER A 459 8.08 -40.16 4.62
N ARG A 460 6.79 -40.35 4.90
CA ARG A 460 5.81 -39.25 4.91
C ARG A 460 6.07 -38.29 6.07
N ILE A 461 6.48 -38.78 7.23
CA ILE A 461 6.79 -37.95 8.41
C ILE A 461 8.07 -37.15 8.14
N PHE A 462 9.14 -37.81 7.70
CA PHE A 462 10.40 -37.13 7.36
C PHE A 462 10.22 -36.06 6.29
N LEU A 463 9.40 -36.34 5.26
CA LEU A 463 9.09 -35.34 4.24
C LEU A 463 8.41 -34.10 4.83
N GLY A 464 7.50 -34.28 5.79
CA GLY A 464 6.85 -33.18 6.51
C GLY A 464 7.84 -32.35 7.33
N ILE A 465 8.79 -33.00 8.01
CA ILE A 465 9.85 -32.33 8.79
C ILE A 465 10.77 -31.52 7.86
N ILE A 466 11.23 -32.13 6.75
CA ILE A 466 12.08 -31.45 5.77
C ILE A 466 11.36 -30.23 5.20
N LEU A 467 10.11 -30.39 4.78
CA LEU A 467 9.30 -29.29 4.25
C LEU A 467 9.10 -28.17 5.28
N ALA A 468 8.76 -28.51 6.52
CA ALA A 468 8.57 -27.53 7.58
C ALA A 468 9.87 -26.75 7.86
N PHE A 469 11.01 -27.43 7.87
CA PHE A 469 12.31 -26.80 8.05
C PHE A 469 12.69 -25.92 6.85
N GLU A 470 12.48 -26.38 5.61
CA GLU A 470 12.68 -25.60 4.39
C GLU A 470 11.87 -24.31 4.37
N LEU A 471 10.57 -24.40 4.65
CA LEU A 471 9.66 -23.25 4.67
C LEU A 471 10.01 -22.29 5.81
N GLY A 472 10.33 -22.83 6.99
CA GLY A 472 10.75 -22.03 8.13
C GLY A 472 12.07 -21.31 7.89
N LEU A 473 13.07 -22.01 7.33
CA LEU A 473 14.36 -21.42 6.95
C LEU A 473 14.18 -20.34 5.88
N ASN A 474 13.35 -20.58 4.87
CA ASN A 474 13.05 -19.57 3.87
C ASN A 474 12.37 -18.33 4.47
N PHE A 475 11.43 -18.51 5.39
CA PHE A 475 10.79 -17.40 6.09
C PHE A 475 11.82 -16.62 6.92
N MET A 476 12.69 -17.30 7.67
CA MET A 476 13.75 -16.67 8.44
C MET A 476 14.71 -15.86 7.56
N ILE A 477 15.16 -16.41 6.43
CA ILE A 477 16.02 -15.69 5.46
C ILE A 477 15.28 -14.49 4.84
N ALA A 478 14.01 -14.66 4.46
CA ALA A 478 13.20 -13.56 3.92
C ALA A 478 13.02 -12.41 4.93
N THR A 479 13.00 -12.73 6.22
CA THR A 479 12.98 -11.73 7.31
C THR A 479 14.37 -11.29 7.79
N GLU A 480 15.45 -11.91 7.31
CA GLU A 480 16.82 -11.58 7.70
C GLU A 480 17.12 -10.13 7.28
N GLY A 481 17.69 -9.35 8.18
CA GLY A 481 17.95 -7.92 7.96
C GLY A 481 16.71 -7.02 8.03
N ALA A 482 15.52 -7.55 8.31
CA ALA A 482 14.35 -6.73 8.58
C ALA A 482 14.57 -5.87 9.84
N PRO A 483 14.30 -4.55 9.79
CA PRO A 483 14.51 -3.64 10.91
C PRO A 483 13.38 -3.74 11.94
N LEU A 484 13.21 -4.93 12.54
CA LEU A 484 12.14 -5.20 13.51
C LEU A 484 12.18 -4.19 14.66
N GLY A 485 11.01 -3.66 15.01
CA GLY A 485 10.82 -2.73 16.12
C GLY A 485 10.78 -3.44 17.47
N ASN A 486 10.87 -2.68 18.56
CA ASN A 486 10.72 -3.23 19.91
C ASN A 486 9.38 -2.79 20.52
N GLN A 487 8.56 -3.76 20.94
CA GLN A 487 7.20 -3.52 21.38
C GLN A 487 7.12 -2.72 22.67
N ARG A 488 7.95 -3.03 23.67
CA ARG A 488 7.94 -2.31 24.96
C ARG A 488 8.40 -0.87 24.81
N ASN A 489 9.40 -0.64 23.97
CA ASN A 489 9.86 0.72 23.65
C ASN A 489 8.78 1.50 22.90
N PHE A 490 8.12 0.87 21.93
CA PHE A 490 6.99 1.48 21.22
C PHE A 490 5.89 1.91 22.19
N GLU A 491 5.46 1.02 23.09
CA GLU A 491 4.39 1.33 24.06
C GLU A 491 4.72 2.52 24.95
N ARG A 492 5.92 2.53 25.53
CA ARG A 492 6.38 3.60 26.42
C ARG A 492 6.51 4.93 25.69
N THR A 493 7.14 4.94 24.53
CA THR A 493 7.35 6.15 23.75
C THR A 493 6.03 6.68 23.19
N TYR A 494 5.17 5.82 22.64
CA TYR A 494 3.84 6.21 22.17
C TYR A 494 3.01 6.83 23.29
N ALA A 495 2.97 6.21 24.47
CA ALA A 495 2.21 6.74 25.61
C ALA A 495 2.70 8.14 26.02
N LYS A 496 4.02 8.33 26.08
CA LYS A 496 4.64 9.64 26.38
C LYS A 496 4.29 10.68 25.31
N SER A 497 4.46 10.35 24.03
CA SER A 497 4.16 11.25 22.91
C SER A 497 2.69 11.61 22.85
N ALA A 498 1.79 10.62 22.96
CA ALA A 498 0.35 10.83 22.95
C ALA A 498 -0.11 11.72 24.12
N GLN A 499 0.50 11.58 25.31
CA GLN A 499 0.21 12.44 26.45
C GLN A 499 0.67 13.89 26.19
N LEU A 500 1.90 14.08 25.71
CA LEU A 500 2.45 15.41 25.44
C LEU A 500 1.66 16.15 24.36
N ILE A 501 1.47 15.51 23.19
CA ILE A 501 0.71 16.08 22.08
C ILE A 501 -0.74 16.33 22.50
N GLY A 502 -1.37 15.35 23.15
CA GLY A 502 -2.74 15.49 23.64
C GLY A 502 -2.92 16.62 24.65
N SER A 503 -1.89 16.95 25.44
CA SER A 503 -1.93 18.08 26.37
C SER A 503 -1.92 19.44 25.66
N VAL A 504 -1.16 19.55 24.57
CA VAL A 504 -1.13 20.74 23.71
C VAL A 504 -2.47 20.88 23.01
N GLU A 505 -2.99 19.80 22.42
CA GLU A 505 -4.30 19.80 21.78
C GLU A 505 -5.40 20.22 22.76
N LYS A 506 -5.51 19.59 23.94
CA LYS A 506 -6.53 19.95 24.93
C LYS A 506 -6.43 21.40 25.41
N ARG A 507 -5.21 21.91 25.60
CA ARG A 507 -4.99 23.30 26.06
C ARG A 507 -5.41 24.33 25.01
N TYR A 508 -5.33 24.00 23.73
CA TYR A 508 -5.41 24.98 22.66
C TYR A 508 -6.51 24.72 21.61
N GLN A 509 -7.16 23.57 21.62
CA GLN A 509 -8.35 23.26 20.79
C GLN A 509 -9.65 23.80 21.42
N SER A 510 -9.68 24.17 22.71
CA SER A 510 -10.87 24.73 23.35
C SER A 510 -10.95 26.25 23.15
N ASN A 511 -11.58 26.69 22.05
CA ASN A 511 -12.77 27.59 22.09
C ASN A 511 -13.06 28.40 20.81
N ASP A 512 -12.13 28.64 19.87
CA ASP A 512 -12.39 29.64 18.80
C ASP A 512 -11.94 29.31 17.35
N GLY A 513 -11.44 28.11 17.02
CA GLY A 513 -11.15 27.81 15.61
C GLY A 513 -10.55 26.43 15.28
N PHE A 514 -10.57 26.09 13.99
CA PHE A 514 -9.84 24.96 13.41
C PHE A 514 -8.39 25.37 13.15
N TYR A 515 -7.43 24.57 13.58
CA TYR A 515 -6.00 24.83 13.38
C TYR A 515 -5.24 23.54 13.13
N ARG A 516 -4.18 23.66 12.32
CA ARG A 516 -3.28 22.56 11.98
C ARG A 516 -2.01 22.59 12.83
N PHE A 517 -1.47 21.40 13.02
CA PHE A 517 -0.29 21.11 13.81
C PHE A 517 0.82 20.58 12.90
N LEU A 518 2.02 21.12 13.07
CA LEU A 518 3.25 20.51 12.59
C LEU A 518 3.91 19.86 13.81
N ILE A 519 3.98 18.53 13.81
CA ILE A 519 4.52 17.77 14.95
C ILE A 519 5.76 17.02 14.50
N ILE A 520 6.88 17.32 15.15
CA ILE A 520 8.12 16.57 14.98
C ILE A 520 8.38 15.80 16.27
N ASP A 521 7.99 14.54 16.25
CA ASP A 521 8.20 13.62 17.36
C ASP A 521 9.51 12.85 17.19
N LYS A 522 10.62 13.44 17.66
CA LYS A 522 11.94 12.81 17.53
C LYS A 522 12.01 11.48 18.31
N PRO A 523 11.59 11.38 19.58
CA PRO A 523 11.59 10.11 20.30
C PRO A 523 10.84 8.99 19.57
N PHE A 524 9.70 9.29 18.95
CA PHE A 524 8.95 8.30 18.18
C PHE A 524 9.63 7.95 16.85
N ARG A 525 10.23 8.92 16.15
CA ARG A 525 11.03 8.68 14.94
C ARG A 525 12.22 7.76 15.22
N ASP A 526 12.88 7.94 16.36
CA ASP A 526 14.06 7.18 16.77
C ASP A 526 13.74 5.72 17.17
N LEU A 527 12.45 5.35 17.31
CA LEU A 527 12.04 3.95 17.47
C LEU A 527 12.32 3.10 16.23
N PHE A 528 12.36 3.72 15.05
CA PHE A 528 12.47 3.01 13.78
C PHE A 528 13.92 3.01 13.30
N LYS A 529 14.46 1.83 12.99
CA LYS A 529 15.83 1.69 12.46
C LYS A 529 15.97 2.20 11.01
N VAL A 530 14.86 2.54 10.36
CA VAL A 530 14.80 3.16 9.04
C VAL A 530 14.16 4.54 9.16
N PRO A 531 14.52 5.51 8.28
CA PRO A 531 13.98 6.87 8.37
C PRO A 531 12.45 6.89 8.41
N TYR A 532 11.90 7.43 9.50
CA TYR A 532 10.48 7.60 9.73
C TYR A 532 10.09 9.08 9.60
N SER A 533 9.17 9.39 8.70
CA SER A 533 8.78 10.77 8.39
C SER A 533 7.51 11.24 9.12
N GLY A 534 6.79 10.35 9.80
CA GLY A 534 5.55 10.70 10.50
C GLY A 534 4.39 11.15 9.61
N TYR A 535 4.35 10.68 8.35
CA TYR A 535 3.40 11.18 7.34
C TYR A 535 1.93 11.11 7.78
N ASN A 536 1.54 10.06 8.50
CA ASN A 536 0.14 9.80 8.88
C ASN A 536 -0.08 9.86 10.39
N ASP A 537 0.84 10.47 11.16
CA ASP A 537 0.81 10.49 12.63
C ASP A 537 -0.41 11.23 13.20
N SER A 538 -1.04 12.08 12.39
CA SER A 538 -2.32 12.71 12.72
C SER A 538 -3.43 11.71 13.05
N PHE A 539 -3.42 10.50 12.48
CA PHE A 539 -4.34 9.43 12.91
C PHE A 539 -3.99 8.85 14.29
N LEU A 540 -2.70 8.77 14.63
CA LEU A 540 -2.22 8.23 15.91
C LEU A 540 -2.52 9.17 17.08
N TYR A 541 -2.35 10.47 16.84
CA TYR A 541 -2.40 11.50 17.86
C TYR A 541 -3.67 12.37 17.84
N ARG A 542 -4.49 12.25 16.79
CA ARG A 542 -5.79 12.94 16.62
C ARG A 542 -5.72 14.46 16.38
N ASN A 543 -4.60 14.97 15.87
CA ASN A 543 -4.47 16.34 15.36
C ASN A 543 -4.79 16.46 13.86
N HIS A 544 -5.00 17.70 13.42
CA HIS A 544 -5.05 18.08 12.02
C HIS A 544 -3.64 18.41 11.49
N GLY A 545 -3.02 17.48 10.76
CA GLY A 545 -1.75 17.70 10.07
C GLY A 545 -1.91 18.18 8.62
N ILE A 546 -0.81 18.16 7.86
CA ILE A 546 -0.79 18.37 6.40
C ILE A 546 -0.14 17.22 5.65
N SER A 547 0.69 16.42 6.34
CA SER A 547 1.36 15.29 5.74
C SER A 547 0.38 14.15 5.42
N SER A 548 0.74 13.32 4.44
CA SER A 548 0.10 12.04 4.19
C SER A 548 1.00 11.15 3.35
N TYR A 549 0.92 9.84 3.61
CA TYR A 549 1.46 8.80 2.74
C TYR A 549 0.35 7.78 2.47
N SER A 550 -0.08 7.68 1.22
CA SER A 550 -1.04 6.67 0.80
C SER A 550 -0.87 6.35 -0.68
N SER A 551 -1.09 5.09 -1.05
CA SER A 551 -1.19 4.70 -2.47
C SER A 551 -2.45 5.24 -3.17
N THR A 552 -3.32 5.90 -2.40
CA THR A 552 -4.61 6.47 -2.83
C THR A 552 -4.70 7.97 -2.59
N LEU A 553 -3.57 8.66 -2.36
CA LEU A 553 -3.52 10.10 -2.13
C LEU A 553 -4.14 10.89 -3.30
N ASN A 554 -5.01 11.85 -2.98
CA ASN A 554 -5.64 12.73 -3.95
C ASN A 554 -4.61 13.60 -4.69
N ALA A 555 -4.68 13.62 -6.02
CA ALA A 555 -3.73 14.38 -6.84
C ALA A 555 -3.83 15.89 -6.61
N HIS A 556 -5.04 16.44 -6.37
CA HIS A 556 -5.21 17.86 -6.10
C HIS A 556 -4.54 18.28 -4.80
N THR A 557 -4.65 17.48 -3.75
CA THR A 557 -3.91 17.69 -2.49
C THR A 557 -2.40 17.74 -2.74
N HIS A 558 -1.87 16.73 -3.43
CA HIS A 558 -0.45 16.64 -3.71
C HIS A 558 0.06 17.83 -4.55
N HIS A 559 -0.64 18.18 -5.64
CA HIS A 559 -0.23 19.27 -6.52
C HIS A 559 -0.27 20.63 -5.82
N VAL A 560 -1.37 20.97 -5.13
CA VAL A 560 -1.50 22.27 -4.46
C VAL A 560 -0.41 22.45 -3.41
N LEU A 561 -0.21 21.45 -2.55
CA LEU A 561 0.77 21.57 -1.48
C LEU A 561 2.20 21.59 -2.02
N GLY A 562 2.53 20.72 -2.98
CA GLY A 562 3.85 20.70 -3.62
C GLY A 562 4.17 21.99 -4.37
N ASP A 563 3.21 22.52 -5.15
CA ASP A 563 3.41 23.75 -5.93
C ASP A 563 3.51 24.99 -5.04
N LEU A 564 3.00 24.94 -3.81
CA LEU A 564 3.15 25.99 -2.79
C LEU A 564 4.39 25.80 -1.90
N GLY A 565 5.21 24.79 -2.15
CA GLY A 565 6.53 24.61 -1.52
C GLY A 565 6.62 23.56 -0.41
N PHE A 566 5.50 22.89 -0.05
CA PHE A 566 5.55 21.76 0.89
C PHE A 566 6.32 20.58 0.30
N SER A 567 7.02 19.84 1.16
CA SER A 567 7.95 18.82 0.71
C SER A 567 7.25 17.61 0.09
N THR A 568 7.63 17.26 -1.14
CA THR A 568 7.05 16.11 -1.87
C THR A 568 8.13 15.14 -2.32
N ARG A 569 7.94 13.86 -2.01
CA ARG A 569 8.86 12.78 -2.44
C ARG A 569 8.44 12.16 -3.76
N ASN A 570 7.14 11.96 -3.92
CA ASN A 570 6.48 11.38 -5.10
C ASN A 570 4.97 11.58 -4.94
N ILE A 571 4.21 11.26 -5.99
CA ILE A 571 2.74 11.41 -6.06
C ILE A 571 1.94 10.75 -4.93
N ARG A 572 2.56 9.90 -4.09
CA ARG A 572 1.92 9.22 -2.95
C ARG A 572 2.23 9.88 -1.60
N ARG A 573 3.11 10.88 -1.54
CA ARG A 573 3.66 11.43 -0.29
C ARG A 573 3.73 12.94 -0.31
N ILE A 574 3.13 13.55 0.70
CA ILE A 574 3.29 14.96 1.05
C ILE A 574 3.77 15.05 2.51
N ASP A 575 4.79 15.86 2.76
CA ASP A 575 5.35 16.08 4.09
C ASP A 575 4.71 17.29 4.79
N MET A 576 4.95 17.41 6.09
CA MET A 576 4.58 18.56 6.89
C MET A 576 5.59 19.72 6.77
N LEU A 577 6.81 19.43 6.30
CA LEU A 577 7.86 20.43 6.09
C LEU A 577 7.69 21.20 4.77
N GLY A 578 8.32 22.38 4.68
CA GLY A 578 8.22 23.29 3.52
C GLY A 578 7.19 24.43 3.68
N GLY A 579 6.65 24.62 4.88
CA GLY A 579 5.81 25.76 5.21
C GLY A 579 6.54 27.11 5.08
N THR A 580 5.84 28.13 4.60
CA THR A 580 6.30 29.53 4.52
C THR A 580 5.35 30.42 5.30
N ALA A 581 5.73 31.66 5.63
CA ALA A 581 4.83 32.58 6.33
C ALA A 581 3.46 32.75 5.63
N ILE A 582 3.42 32.63 4.29
CA ILE A 582 2.19 32.66 3.50
C ILE A 582 1.38 31.36 3.72
N THR A 583 1.96 30.19 3.43
CA THR A 583 1.23 28.91 3.54
C THR A 583 0.84 28.60 4.97
N ASP A 584 1.69 28.92 5.94
CA ASP A 584 1.42 28.76 7.36
C ASP A 584 0.18 29.56 7.80
N TYR A 585 0.03 30.80 7.33
CA TYR A 585 -1.14 31.62 7.60
C TYR A 585 -2.40 31.06 6.93
N PHE A 586 -2.35 30.81 5.62
CA PHE A 586 -3.53 30.44 4.83
C PHE A 586 -3.99 29.00 5.04
N PHE A 587 -3.11 28.08 5.41
CA PHE A 587 -3.45 26.68 5.68
C PHE A 587 -3.63 26.39 7.17
N GLY A 588 -3.80 27.40 8.02
CA GLY A 588 -4.18 27.11 9.39
C GLY A 588 -3.05 26.60 10.29
N LEU A 589 -1.78 26.58 9.84
CA LEU A 589 -0.68 26.02 10.66
C LEU A 589 -0.35 26.96 11.81
N LYS A 590 -0.83 26.61 13.00
CA LYS A 590 -0.73 27.47 14.18
C LYS A 590 0.30 26.95 15.17
N TYR A 591 0.38 25.64 15.33
CA TYR A 591 1.19 24.99 16.36
C TYR A 591 2.34 24.22 15.70
N TYR A 592 3.56 24.53 16.12
CA TYR A 592 4.77 23.82 15.73
C TYR A 592 5.34 23.20 17.00
N ASP A 593 5.10 21.90 17.15
CA ASP A 593 5.46 21.14 18.34
C ASP A 593 6.64 20.23 18.00
N VAL A 594 7.82 20.56 18.54
CA VAL A 594 9.04 19.76 18.36
C VAL A 594 9.36 19.07 19.68
N LEU A 595 9.15 17.76 19.71
CA LEU A 595 9.45 16.90 20.84
C LEU A 595 10.86 16.36 20.66
N GLY A 596 11.77 16.74 21.56
CA GLY A 596 13.14 16.25 21.62
C GLY A 596 13.43 15.44 22.87
N ASP A 597 14.66 14.89 22.96
CA ASP A 597 15.09 14.04 24.07
C ASP A 597 15.11 14.78 25.42
N TYR A 598 15.38 16.08 25.39
CA TYR A 598 15.60 16.93 26.57
C TYR A 598 14.50 17.99 26.79
N GLY A 599 13.40 17.96 26.02
CA GLY A 599 12.30 18.91 26.18
C GLY A 599 11.38 19.02 24.97
N ASN A 600 10.20 19.58 25.21
CA ASN A 600 9.25 19.99 24.17
C ASN A 600 9.47 21.48 23.86
N HIS A 601 9.62 21.83 22.58
CA HIS A 601 9.57 23.21 22.12
C HIS A 601 8.30 23.45 21.29
N LEU A 602 7.33 24.13 21.89
CA LEU A 602 6.11 24.57 21.22
C LEU A 602 6.23 26.02 20.76
N THR A 603 6.21 26.23 19.44
CA THR A 603 6.03 27.55 18.84
C THR A 603 4.58 27.75 18.42
N ILE A 604 3.97 28.84 18.88
CA ILE A 604 2.58 29.20 18.55
C ILE A 604 2.57 30.45 17.66
N ARG A 605 2.06 30.31 16.44
CA ARG A 605 1.79 31.46 15.57
C ARG A 605 0.55 32.20 16.06
N LYS A 606 0.69 33.52 16.25
CA LYS A 606 -0.42 34.37 16.71
C LYS A 606 -1.52 34.51 15.65
N ARG A 607 -1.17 34.51 14.37
CA ARG A 607 -2.07 34.81 13.26
C ARG A 607 -2.17 33.63 12.30
N THR A 608 -3.40 33.31 11.92
CA THR A 608 -3.73 32.25 10.96
C THR A 608 -5.19 32.39 10.54
N SER A 609 -5.53 31.90 9.35
CA SER A 609 -6.88 31.94 8.78
C SER A 609 -7.79 30.80 9.24
N GLY A 610 -7.23 29.71 9.77
CA GLY A 610 -7.98 28.51 10.14
C GLY A 610 -8.34 27.63 8.94
N LEU A 611 -9.59 27.16 8.85
CA LEU A 611 -10.02 26.24 7.78
C LEU A 611 -10.23 26.95 6.44
N GLY A 612 -10.62 28.23 6.46
CA GLY A 612 -10.92 28.98 5.25
C GLY A 612 -10.77 30.49 5.38
N PHE A 613 -10.60 31.15 4.25
CA PHE A 613 -10.33 32.58 4.13
C PHE A 613 -11.08 33.20 2.94
N MET A 614 -11.22 34.52 2.94
CA MET A 614 -11.92 35.24 1.88
C MET A 614 -10.95 35.72 0.81
N ALA A 615 -11.23 35.41 -0.45
CA ALA A 615 -10.40 35.79 -1.59
C ALA A 615 -11.19 36.60 -2.62
N ASN A 616 -10.45 37.41 -3.38
CA ASN A 616 -10.96 38.02 -4.60
C ASN A 616 -11.25 36.95 -5.67
N ARG A 617 -12.17 37.26 -6.59
CA ARG A 617 -12.57 36.35 -7.68
C ARG A 617 -11.40 35.90 -8.56
N GLN A 618 -10.30 36.65 -8.60
CA GLN A 618 -9.06 36.26 -9.29
C GLN A 618 -8.54 34.88 -8.86
N ILE A 619 -8.77 34.45 -7.61
CA ILE A 619 -8.34 33.13 -7.11
C ILE A 619 -8.97 31.96 -7.88
N GLU A 620 -10.14 32.17 -8.48
CA GLU A 620 -10.86 31.15 -9.26
C GLU A 620 -10.14 30.78 -10.56
N HIS A 621 -9.28 31.67 -11.05
CA HIS A 621 -8.53 31.50 -12.28
C HIS A 621 -7.03 31.26 -12.05
N LEU A 622 -6.59 31.25 -10.79
CA LEU A 622 -5.20 31.01 -10.43
C LEU A 622 -4.80 29.57 -10.79
N LYS A 623 -3.75 29.46 -11.61
CA LYS A 623 -3.08 28.20 -11.94
C LYS A 623 -1.67 28.22 -11.35
N LEU A 624 -1.39 27.25 -10.50
CA LEU A 624 -0.06 27.06 -9.94
C LEU A 624 0.83 26.34 -10.97
N LYS A 625 2.11 26.69 -11.00
CA LYS A 625 3.11 26.14 -11.91
C LYS A 625 4.05 25.22 -11.15
N GLN A 626 4.23 24.00 -11.65
CA GLN A 626 5.10 23.02 -11.01
C GLN A 626 6.54 23.51 -10.93
N ASN A 627 7.16 23.40 -9.76
CA ASN A 627 8.53 23.86 -9.48
C ASN A 627 8.76 25.38 -9.48
N HIS A 628 7.72 26.20 -9.38
CA HIS A 628 7.84 27.66 -9.30
C HIS A 628 7.26 28.18 -7.97
N ALA A 629 7.77 27.68 -6.85
CA ALA A 629 7.12 27.90 -5.56
C ALA A 629 7.03 29.38 -5.14
N PHE A 630 8.08 30.19 -5.35
CA PHE A 630 8.03 31.62 -5.03
C PHE A 630 7.05 32.41 -5.89
N ASP A 631 7.03 32.14 -7.20
CA ASP A 631 6.05 32.75 -8.10
C ASP A 631 4.62 32.38 -7.70
N ASN A 632 4.39 31.09 -7.43
CA ASN A 632 3.10 30.58 -6.99
C ASN A 632 2.63 31.23 -5.70
N LEU A 633 3.51 31.38 -4.71
CA LEU A 633 3.21 32.08 -3.45
C LEU A 633 2.85 33.53 -3.71
N ASN A 634 3.59 34.23 -4.57
CA ASN A 634 3.29 35.61 -4.92
C ASN A 634 1.93 35.74 -5.62
N TYR A 635 1.66 34.94 -6.65
CA TYR A 635 0.40 34.93 -7.38
C TYR A 635 -0.77 34.51 -6.49
N PHE A 636 -0.56 33.60 -5.55
CA PHE A 636 -1.56 33.18 -4.57
C PHE A 636 -2.01 34.34 -3.67
N VAL A 637 -1.08 35.12 -3.14
CA VAL A 637 -1.42 36.29 -2.30
C VAL A 637 -2.05 37.41 -3.14
N GLN A 638 -1.53 37.67 -4.36
CA GLN A 638 -2.09 38.64 -5.30
C GLN A 638 -3.56 38.32 -5.64
N ALA A 639 -3.83 37.08 -6.04
CA ALA A 639 -5.17 36.62 -6.39
C ALA A 639 -6.12 36.59 -5.18
N THR A 640 -5.60 36.30 -3.98
CA THR A 640 -6.38 36.39 -2.74
C THR A 640 -6.76 37.83 -2.41
N ALA A 641 -5.79 38.74 -2.50
CA ALA A 641 -5.98 40.16 -2.15
C ALA A 641 -6.62 41.00 -3.27
N GLY A 642 -6.71 40.47 -4.49
CA GLY A 642 -7.28 41.15 -5.66
C GLY A 642 -6.42 42.30 -6.18
N ASN A 643 -5.09 42.15 -6.17
CA ASN A 643 -4.15 43.20 -6.62
C ASN A 643 -2.91 42.61 -7.29
N GLN A 644 -2.09 43.47 -7.90
CA GLN A 644 -0.85 43.10 -8.59
C GLN A 644 0.42 43.44 -7.77
N ARG A 645 0.30 43.62 -6.44
CA ARG A 645 1.45 43.97 -5.60
C ARG A 645 2.37 42.76 -5.46
N GLN A 646 3.68 42.99 -5.44
CA GLN A 646 4.64 41.92 -5.18
C GLN A 646 4.82 41.72 -3.67
N TYR A 647 4.76 40.46 -3.22
CA TYR A 647 4.87 40.01 -1.83
C TYR A 647 6.12 39.15 -1.60
N VAL A 648 6.59 38.44 -2.63
CA VAL A 648 7.81 37.62 -2.61
C VAL A 648 8.84 38.25 -3.53
N PHE A 649 10.06 38.44 -3.03
CA PHE A 649 11.15 39.11 -3.73
C PHE A 649 12.39 38.22 -3.71
N ALA A 650 13.03 38.03 -4.87
CA ALA A 650 14.36 37.47 -4.90
C ALA A 650 15.34 38.43 -4.20
N PRO A 651 16.25 37.94 -3.34
CA PRO A 651 17.34 38.76 -2.84
C PRO A 651 18.32 39.09 -3.97
N THR A 652 19.11 40.16 -3.80
CA THR A 652 20.11 40.54 -4.80
C THR A 652 21.37 39.70 -4.60
N PRO A 653 21.77 38.85 -5.56
CA PRO A 653 23.00 38.08 -5.44
C PRO A 653 24.21 39.03 -5.47
N ILE A 654 25.15 38.83 -4.54
CA ILE A 654 26.42 39.57 -4.49
C ILE A 654 27.53 38.71 -5.09
N SER A 655 27.60 37.45 -4.68
CA SER A 655 28.52 36.48 -5.26
C SER A 655 27.98 35.06 -5.11
N SER A 656 28.35 34.19 -6.04
CA SER A 656 28.03 32.76 -6.00
C SER A 656 29.25 31.99 -6.43
N ALA A 657 29.66 31.02 -5.63
CA ALA A 657 30.79 30.14 -5.91
C ALA A 657 30.37 28.69 -5.70
N ARG A 658 30.87 27.81 -6.57
CA ARG A 658 30.74 26.37 -6.49
C ARG A 658 32.12 25.75 -6.41
N PHE A 659 32.31 24.86 -5.45
CA PHE A 659 33.52 24.06 -5.29
C PHE A 659 33.15 22.58 -5.44
N VAL A 660 33.92 21.85 -6.23
CA VAL A 660 33.75 20.42 -6.46
C VAL A 660 34.81 19.68 -5.67
N HIS A 661 34.39 18.90 -4.69
CA HIS A 661 35.25 18.01 -3.92
C HIS A 661 35.04 16.56 -4.38
N ARG A 662 35.94 15.66 -3.99
CA ARG A 662 35.88 14.23 -4.40
C ARG A 662 34.52 13.57 -4.11
N ASP A 663 33.93 13.90 -2.97
CA ASP A 663 32.74 13.21 -2.44
C ASP A 663 31.51 14.12 -2.26
N PHE A 664 31.64 15.43 -2.47
CA PHE A 664 30.56 16.40 -2.30
C PHE A 664 30.78 17.71 -3.09
N PHE A 665 29.71 18.47 -3.25
CA PHE A 665 29.69 19.82 -3.78
C PHE A 665 29.50 20.81 -2.64
N GLU A 666 30.24 21.91 -2.69
CA GLU A 666 30.08 23.04 -1.79
C GLU A 666 29.62 24.26 -2.59
N TYR A 667 28.54 24.90 -2.13
CA TYR A 667 28.00 26.12 -2.70
C TYR A 667 28.11 27.23 -1.68
N LYS A 668 28.68 28.37 -2.05
CA LYS A 668 28.68 29.60 -1.25
C LYS A 668 27.98 30.70 -2.00
N VAL A 669 26.84 31.15 -1.50
CA VAL A 669 26.03 32.22 -2.08
C VAL A 669 25.96 33.37 -1.09
N LYS A 670 26.50 34.53 -1.47
CA LYS A 670 26.38 35.76 -0.71
C LYS A 670 25.30 36.62 -1.36
N PHE A 671 24.32 37.08 -0.60
CA PHE A 671 23.19 37.85 -1.12
C PHE A 671 22.77 38.96 -0.15
N CYS A 672 22.12 39.99 -0.70
CA CYS A 672 21.52 41.10 0.04
C CYS A 672 20.00 40.94 0.06
N ALA A 673 19.40 40.96 1.25
CA ALA A 673 17.96 40.86 1.44
C ALA A 673 17.24 42.09 0.87
N ASN A 674 16.29 41.89 -0.04
CA ASN A 674 15.46 42.96 -0.61
C ASN A 674 14.19 43.25 0.21
N THR A 675 13.93 42.46 1.25
CA THR A 675 12.74 42.55 2.10
C THR A 675 13.07 42.43 3.57
N THR A 676 12.19 42.96 4.42
CA THR A 676 12.21 42.70 5.85
C THR A 676 11.20 41.60 6.17
N GLY A 677 11.68 40.43 6.58
CA GLY A 677 10.85 39.25 6.81
C GLY A 677 11.60 37.91 6.63
N PRO A 678 10.86 36.79 6.64
CA PRO A 678 11.45 35.47 6.49
C PRO A 678 11.93 35.24 5.05
N HIS A 679 13.11 34.62 4.94
CA HIS A 679 13.72 34.22 3.68
C HIS A 679 13.85 32.70 3.60
N TYR A 680 13.81 32.19 2.37
CA TYR A 680 13.76 30.77 2.07
C TYR A 680 14.64 30.44 0.87
N LEU A 681 15.09 29.19 0.81
CA LEU A 681 15.69 28.55 -0.35
C LEU A 681 14.73 27.47 -0.84
N TYR A 682 14.45 27.43 -2.14
CA TYR A 682 13.62 26.41 -2.75
C TYR A 682 14.45 25.50 -3.65
N ILE A 683 14.61 24.23 -3.30
CA ILE A 683 15.38 23.30 -4.15
C ILE A 683 14.44 22.34 -4.86
N PRO A 684 14.13 22.54 -6.15
CA PRO A 684 13.29 21.62 -6.91
C PRO A 684 14.05 20.36 -7.33
N LYS A 685 13.32 19.23 -7.39
CA LYS A 685 13.70 17.99 -8.09
C LYS A 685 14.92 17.23 -7.56
N VAL A 686 15.62 17.73 -6.53
CA VAL A 686 16.76 17.03 -5.92
C VAL A 686 16.36 16.44 -4.58
N ARG A 687 16.59 15.13 -4.39
CA ARG A 687 16.42 14.49 -3.08
C ARG A 687 17.57 14.91 -2.16
N LEU A 688 17.26 15.74 -1.16
CA LEU A 688 18.25 16.39 -0.28
C LEU A 688 18.80 15.49 0.84
N ILE A 689 19.25 14.26 0.53
CA ILE A 689 19.82 13.36 1.55
C ILE A 689 21.21 13.87 1.96
N ASN A 690 21.49 13.90 3.27
CA ASN A 690 22.80 14.26 3.83
C ASN A 690 23.29 15.66 3.41
N ILE A 691 22.37 16.60 3.15
CA ILE A 691 22.73 17.99 2.86
C ILE A 691 22.87 18.76 4.16
N ALA A 692 23.89 19.60 4.26
CA ALA A 692 24.08 20.52 5.37
C ALA A 692 24.03 21.96 4.87
N PHE A 693 23.20 22.77 5.53
CA PHE A 693 23.05 24.19 5.23
C PHE A 693 23.63 25.01 6.37
N TYR A 694 24.33 26.09 6.04
CA TYR A 694 24.88 27.05 6.99
C TYR A 694 24.50 28.46 6.56
N ILE A 695 24.08 29.28 7.52
CA ILE A 695 23.85 30.72 7.34
C ILE A 695 24.85 31.46 8.21
N ASN A 696 25.68 32.30 7.59
CA ASN A 696 26.74 33.05 8.28
C ASN A 696 27.63 32.14 9.17
N GLY A 697 27.93 30.93 8.69
CA GLY A 697 28.73 29.93 9.41
C GLY A 697 27.97 29.12 10.47
N GLN A 698 26.72 29.47 10.80
CA GLN A 698 25.89 28.69 11.72
C GLN A 698 25.10 27.61 10.98
N LYS A 699 25.18 26.37 11.45
CA LYS A 699 24.48 25.23 10.85
C LYS A 699 22.96 25.35 11.07
N LEU A 700 22.17 25.24 10.00
CA LEU A 700 20.71 25.13 10.12
C LEU A 700 20.32 23.77 10.72
N SER A 701 19.14 23.73 11.34
CA SER A 701 18.61 22.54 12.00
C SER A 701 18.62 21.30 11.07
N LYS A 702 18.98 20.13 11.62
CA LYS A 702 18.93 18.83 10.93
C LYS A 702 17.53 18.39 10.51
N LEU A 703 16.48 19.14 10.89
CA LEU A 703 15.09 18.86 10.52
C LEU A 703 14.88 18.86 8.99
N TYR A 704 15.65 19.66 8.25
CA TYR A 704 15.55 19.82 6.80
C TYR A 704 16.61 18.93 6.12
N SER A 705 16.34 17.63 5.95
CA SER A 705 17.37 16.67 5.51
C SER A 705 16.92 15.55 4.56
N GLY A 706 15.98 15.79 3.64
CA GLY A 706 16.04 15.04 2.37
C GLY A 706 14.96 14.03 2.01
N LEU A 707 13.70 14.47 2.04
CA LEU A 707 12.60 13.62 1.57
C LEU A 707 12.19 13.94 0.11
N GLY A 708 12.52 15.12 -0.43
CA GLY A 708 12.24 15.50 -1.82
C GLY A 708 12.50 16.98 -2.12
N THR A 709 11.70 17.57 -3.02
CA THR A 709 11.66 19.02 -3.28
C THR A 709 11.14 19.76 -2.05
N GLU A 710 11.82 20.79 -1.55
CA GLU A 710 11.44 21.41 -0.26
C GLU A 710 11.80 22.91 -0.19
N MET A 711 10.96 23.68 0.49
CA MET A 711 11.25 25.03 0.97
C MET A 711 12.02 24.99 2.30
N ILE A 712 13.21 25.59 2.32
CA ILE A 712 14.11 25.59 3.48
C ILE A 712 14.13 27.00 4.07
N PRO A 713 13.76 27.19 5.34
CA PRO A 713 13.80 28.50 5.98
C PRO A 713 15.25 28.91 6.29
N LEU A 714 15.62 30.11 5.87
CA LEU A 714 16.94 30.71 6.11
C LEU A 714 16.94 31.70 7.29
N GLY A 715 15.78 31.94 7.90
CA GLY A 715 15.57 32.87 9.00
C GLY A 715 14.95 34.20 8.59
N ASN A 716 14.76 35.09 9.56
CA ASN A 716 14.24 36.44 9.34
C ASN A 716 15.40 37.42 9.08
N MET A 717 15.23 38.31 8.10
CA MET A 717 16.24 39.29 7.70
C MET A 717 15.64 40.68 7.61
N GLN A 718 16.48 41.71 7.70
CA GLN A 718 16.12 43.10 7.41
C GLN A 718 16.50 43.46 5.97
N LYS A 719 15.72 44.32 5.32
CA LYS A 719 16.07 44.86 4.00
C LYS A 719 17.46 45.53 4.05
N GLY A 720 18.33 45.18 3.12
CA GLY A 720 19.73 45.62 3.06
C GLY A 720 20.72 44.73 3.81
N GLN A 721 20.25 43.76 4.60
CA GLN A 721 21.11 42.83 5.32
C GLN A 721 21.79 41.85 4.36
N VAL A 722 23.10 41.66 4.51
CA VAL A 722 23.89 40.73 3.71
C VAL A 722 24.14 39.43 4.47
N LEU A 723 23.93 38.29 3.81
CA LEU A 723 24.19 36.97 4.39
C LEU A 723 24.96 36.09 3.42
N THR A 724 25.66 35.11 3.99
CA THR A 724 26.34 34.04 3.27
C THR A 724 25.66 32.71 3.58
N LEU A 725 25.08 32.10 2.56
CA LEU A 725 24.56 30.74 2.57
C LEU A 725 25.64 29.79 2.07
N THR A 726 25.97 28.78 2.88
CA THR A 726 26.84 27.67 2.48
C THR A 726 26.04 26.38 2.46
N ILE A 727 26.15 25.60 1.38
CA ILE A 727 25.48 24.31 1.21
C ILE A 727 26.52 23.25 0.90
N TYR A 728 26.48 22.13 1.63
CA TYR A 728 27.25 20.93 1.34
C TYR A 728 26.29 19.84 0.86
N SER A 729 26.47 19.36 -0.37
CA SER A 729 25.56 18.39 -0.99
C SER A 729 26.32 17.26 -1.69
N GLN A 730 25.88 16.02 -1.53
CA GLN A 730 26.40 14.88 -2.31
C GLN A 730 25.88 14.86 -3.75
N LYS A 731 24.85 15.65 -4.06
CA LYS A 731 24.29 15.80 -5.40
C LYS A 731 24.51 17.20 -5.92
N GLU A 732 24.76 17.31 -7.22
CA GLU A 732 24.83 18.60 -7.86
C GLU A 732 23.50 19.34 -7.76
N LEU A 733 23.56 20.57 -7.28
CA LEU A 733 22.50 21.55 -7.27
C LEU A 733 22.75 22.57 -8.39
N HIS A 734 21.69 22.94 -9.09
CA HIS A 734 21.71 23.97 -10.12
C HIS A 734 20.97 25.20 -9.61
N HIS A 735 21.37 26.40 -10.05
CA HIS A 735 20.62 27.65 -9.82
C HIS A 735 20.37 28.06 -8.35
N VAL A 736 21.22 27.62 -7.40
CA VAL A 736 21.05 27.92 -5.96
C VAL A 736 20.84 29.41 -5.65
N ALA A 737 21.50 30.31 -6.38
CA ALA A 737 21.36 31.75 -6.17
C ALA A 737 20.02 32.31 -6.71
N ASP A 738 19.47 31.70 -7.76
CA ASP A 738 18.19 32.09 -8.38
C ASP A 738 16.99 31.55 -7.58
N ASP A 739 17.24 30.49 -6.80
CA ASP A 739 16.25 29.74 -6.01
C ASP A 739 16.06 30.31 -4.58
N LEU A 740 16.36 31.59 -4.38
CA LEU A 740 16.17 32.30 -3.10
C LEU A 740 14.97 33.25 -3.15
N GLY A 741 14.23 33.33 -2.05
CA GLY A 741 13.07 34.23 -1.95
C GLY A 741 12.84 34.77 -0.54
N GLY A 742 12.59 36.07 -0.45
CA GLY A 742 12.21 36.79 0.77
C GLY A 742 10.75 37.24 0.74
N ILE A 743 10.04 37.06 1.85
CA ILE A 743 8.65 37.51 2.00
C ILE A 743 8.63 38.87 2.70
N ASP A 744 8.04 39.87 2.05
CA ASP A 744 7.79 41.18 2.64
C ASP A 744 6.68 41.09 3.69
N LEU A 745 7.09 40.96 4.95
CA LEU A 745 6.18 40.68 6.05
C LEU A 745 5.20 41.83 6.31
N ALA A 746 5.61 43.08 6.07
CA ALA A 746 4.73 44.24 6.24
C ALA A 746 3.62 44.26 5.18
N LYS A 747 3.94 43.90 3.92
CA LYS A 747 2.92 43.72 2.87
C LYS A 747 1.99 42.56 3.17
N LEU A 748 2.53 41.43 3.62
CA LEU A 748 1.72 40.26 3.96
C LEU A 748 0.76 40.57 5.13
N ARG A 749 1.24 41.23 6.19
CA ARG A 749 0.42 41.59 7.36
C ARG A 749 -0.83 42.38 7.00
N ARG A 750 -0.76 43.28 6.01
CA ARG A 750 -1.95 44.01 5.54
C ARG A 750 -3.02 43.12 4.93
N VAL A 751 -2.61 42.01 4.29
CA VAL A 751 -3.54 40.99 3.78
C VAL A 751 -4.11 40.20 4.96
N GLU A 752 -3.27 39.77 5.90
CA GLU A 752 -3.70 39.07 7.12
C GLU A 752 -4.69 39.90 7.96
N ASP A 753 -4.47 41.22 8.10
CA ASP A 753 -5.37 42.13 8.82
C ASP A 753 -6.78 42.16 8.21
N TYR A 754 -6.87 42.07 6.88
CA TYR A 754 -8.14 41.97 6.18
C TYR A 754 -8.80 40.62 6.42
N GLN A 755 -8.02 39.54 6.32
CA GLN A 755 -8.52 38.17 6.54
C GLN A 755 -9.00 37.95 7.98
N ASP A 756 -8.28 38.48 8.97
CA ASP A 756 -8.63 38.37 10.40
C ASP A 756 -10.02 38.95 10.71
N LYS A 757 -10.48 39.94 9.94
CA LYS A 757 -11.83 40.55 10.06
C LYS A 757 -12.94 39.74 9.36
N HIS A 758 -12.59 38.84 8.44
CA HIS A 758 -13.53 38.07 7.61
C HIS A 758 -13.32 36.55 7.77
N LYS A 759 -12.84 36.12 8.94
CA LYS A 759 -12.53 34.71 9.23
C LYS A 759 -13.76 33.82 9.12
N PHE A 760 -13.57 32.65 8.51
CA PHE A 760 -14.54 31.58 8.56
C PHE A 760 -14.50 30.90 9.94
N LYS A 761 -15.51 31.19 10.77
CA LYS A 761 -15.63 30.64 12.12
C LYS A 761 -16.43 29.34 12.08
N LEU A 762 -15.72 28.23 12.24
CA LEU A 762 -16.31 26.89 12.27
C LEU A 762 -17.20 26.73 13.50
N GLN A 763 -18.40 26.19 13.31
CA GLN A 763 -19.28 25.80 14.40
C GLN A 763 -18.89 24.40 14.88
N ARG A 764 -18.70 24.23 16.20
CA ARG A 764 -18.32 22.96 16.84
C ARG A 764 -17.08 22.30 16.20
N PRO A 765 -15.92 22.99 16.16
CA PRO A 765 -14.69 22.47 15.56
C PRO A 765 -14.24 21.11 16.12
N SER A 766 -14.57 20.81 17.38
CA SER A 766 -14.27 19.52 18.02
C SER A 766 -14.95 18.31 17.35
N GLN A 767 -16.06 18.50 16.63
CA GLN A 767 -16.79 17.42 15.96
C GLN A 767 -16.19 17.02 14.61
N LEU A 768 -15.22 17.79 14.07
CA LEU A 768 -14.69 17.58 12.73
C LEU A 768 -13.95 16.24 12.57
N ASN A 769 -13.41 15.69 13.66
CA ASN A 769 -12.75 14.38 13.67
C ASN A 769 -13.75 13.23 13.54
N GLU A 770 -14.95 13.38 14.07
CA GLU A 770 -15.98 12.33 14.08
C GLU A 770 -16.97 12.49 12.92
N HIS A 771 -17.23 13.73 12.53
CA HIS A 771 -18.20 14.11 11.50
C HIS A 771 -17.58 14.96 10.41
N GLY A 772 -16.36 14.64 9.96
CA GLY A 772 -15.64 15.40 8.93
C GLY A 772 -16.41 15.55 7.61
N ALA A 773 -17.37 14.66 7.32
CA ALA A 773 -18.24 14.81 6.15
C ALA A 773 -19.26 15.96 6.26
N HIS A 774 -19.50 16.51 7.45
CA HIS A 774 -20.54 17.51 7.71
C HIS A 774 -20.04 18.60 8.63
N PHE A 775 -19.89 19.82 8.11
CA PHE A 775 -19.51 20.96 8.95
C PHE A 775 -20.13 22.26 8.45
N LYS A 776 -20.22 23.25 9.34
CA LYS A 776 -20.76 24.57 9.02
C LYS A 776 -20.04 25.65 9.78
N GLY A 777 -20.10 26.87 9.28
CA GLY A 777 -19.49 28.03 9.93
C GLY A 777 -20.14 29.33 9.51
N HIS A 778 -19.74 30.40 10.18
CA HIS A 778 -20.22 31.75 9.94
C HIS A 778 -19.07 32.64 9.50
N LEU A 779 -19.36 33.61 8.65
CA LEU A 779 -18.41 34.62 8.23
C LEU A 779 -19.10 35.89 7.76
N LYS A 780 -18.38 36.99 7.89
CA LYS A 780 -18.70 38.26 7.27
C LYS A 780 -17.98 38.39 5.94
N VAL A 781 -18.68 38.81 4.90
CA VAL A 781 -18.17 38.96 3.54
C VAL A 781 -18.14 40.43 3.14
N GLY A 782 -16.99 40.89 2.66
CA GLY A 782 -16.80 42.26 2.17
C GLY A 782 -17.06 42.40 0.66
N ARG A 783 -16.99 43.63 0.15
CA ARG A 783 -17.17 43.90 -1.30
C ARG A 783 -15.99 43.47 -2.18
N ARG A 784 -14.78 43.37 -1.60
CA ARG A 784 -13.53 43.10 -2.36
C ARG A 784 -13.21 41.60 -2.50
N ALA A 785 -13.54 40.81 -1.48
CA ALA A 785 -13.30 39.38 -1.43
C ALA A 785 -14.64 38.66 -1.26
N GLN A 786 -15.08 37.99 -2.31
CA GLN A 786 -16.42 37.39 -2.44
C GLN A 786 -16.34 35.87 -2.68
N THR A 787 -15.15 35.29 -2.61
CA THR A 787 -14.95 33.85 -2.77
C THR A 787 -14.39 33.31 -1.46
N LEU A 788 -15.19 32.55 -0.71
CA LEU A 788 -14.70 31.76 0.41
C LEU A 788 -13.85 30.62 -0.13
N VAL A 789 -12.59 30.55 0.25
CA VAL A 789 -11.69 29.45 -0.06
C VAL A 789 -11.53 28.58 1.18
N LEU A 790 -11.78 27.29 1.04
CA LEU A 790 -11.47 26.31 2.07
C LEU A 790 -10.16 25.61 1.74
N THR A 791 -9.32 25.40 2.75
CA THR A 791 -8.07 24.66 2.62
C THR A 791 -8.29 23.16 2.70
N ILE A 792 -9.21 22.66 1.88
CA ILE A 792 -9.49 21.25 1.64
C ILE A 792 -9.42 21.00 0.12
N PRO A 793 -9.03 19.81 -0.34
CA PRO A 793 -8.97 19.53 -1.76
C PRO A 793 -10.35 19.59 -2.38
N TYR A 794 -10.38 20.08 -3.62
CA TYR A 794 -11.56 20.03 -4.45
C TYR A 794 -11.94 18.58 -4.72
N ASP A 795 -13.15 18.20 -4.33
CA ASP A 795 -13.79 16.94 -4.66
C ASP A 795 -15.22 17.24 -5.08
N GLN A 796 -15.68 16.61 -6.16
CA GLN A 796 -17.06 16.72 -6.64
C GLN A 796 -18.08 16.11 -5.66
N GLY A 797 -17.64 15.40 -4.62
CA GLY A 797 -18.46 14.92 -3.51
C GLY A 797 -18.90 16.03 -2.55
N TRP A 798 -18.21 17.18 -2.54
CA TRP A 798 -18.59 18.31 -1.70
C TRP A 798 -19.82 19.04 -2.26
N GLN A 799 -20.73 19.39 -1.37
CA GLN A 799 -21.87 20.28 -1.64
C GLN A 799 -21.88 21.40 -0.61
N ALA A 800 -22.17 22.62 -1.05
CA ALA A 800 -22.29 23.78 -0.17
C ALA A 800 -23.74 24.26 -0.11
N LYS A 801 -24.16 24.74 1.05
CA LYS A 801 -25.37 25.54 1.25
C LYS A 801 -24.99 26.87 1.88
N VAL A 802 -25.49 27.97 1.35
CA VAL A 802 -25.33 29.32 1.87
C VAL A 802 -26.70 29.78 2.35
N ASP A 803 -26.82 30.07 3.64
CA ASP A 803 -28.08 30.47 4.29
C ASP A 803 -29.23 29.48 4.01
N GLY A 804 -28.89 28.19 4.01
CA GLY A 804 -29.83 27.08 3.75
C GLY A 804 -30.04 26.75 2.27
N GLN A 805 -29.65 27.62 1.35
CA GLN A 805 -29.85 27.43 -0.09
C GLN A 805 -28.65 26.76 -0.76
N PRO A 806 -28.84 25.80 -1.69
CA PRO A 806 -27.74 25.17 -2.42
C PRO A 806 -26.88 26.19 -3.17
N GLN A 807 -25.56 26.09 -3.04
CA GLN A 807 -24.60 26.93 -3.73
C GLN A 807 -23.55 26.07 -4.42
N ALA A 808 -23.23 26.41 -5.68
CA ALA A 808 -22.22 25.69 -6.44
C ALA A 808 -20.82 25.87 -5.82
N ILE A 809 -20.14 24.75 -5.58
CA ILE A 809 -18.71 24.74 -5.26
C ILE A 809 -17.88 24.97 -6.53
N LYS A 810 -16.68 25.50 -6.35
CA LYS A 810 -15.71 25.77 -7.41
C LYS A 810 -14.36 25.21 -7.05
N LYS A 811 -13.61 24.82 -8.08
CA LYS A 811 -12.19 24.53 -7.94
C LYS A 811 -11.41 25.85 -8.02
N VAL A 812 -10.62 26.16 -7.01
CA VAL A 812 -9.83 27.40 -6.91
C VAL A 812 -8.37 27.10 -6.57
N ALA A 813 -7.46 28.03 -6.84
CA ALA A 813 -6.04 27.90 -6.53
C ALA A 813 -5.41 26.54 -6.95
N GLY A 814 -5.73 26.08 -8.16
CA GLY A 814 -5.22 24.82 -8.71
C GLY A 814 -5.85 23.52 -8.16
N GLY A 815 -6.53 23.54 -7.00
CA GLY A 815 -7.03 22.30 -6.40
C GLY A 815 -7.80 22.40 -5.08
N LEU A 816 -8.18 23.58 -4.62
CA LEU A 816 -8.93 23.79 -3.38
C LEU A 816 -10.43 24.02 -3.64
N VAL A 817 -11.24 23.88 -2.59
CA VAL A 817 -12.68 24.20 -2.64
C VAL A 817 -12.91 25.70 -2.48
N GLY A 818 -13.76 26.28 -3.33
CA GLY A 818 -14.21 27.66 -3.25
C GLY A 818 -15.73 27.80 -3.36
N VAL A 819 -16.31 28.80 -2.70
CA VAL A 819 -17.74 29.13 -2.75
C VAL A 819 -17.89 30.64 -2.94
N ARG A 820 -18.64 31.06 -3.96
CA ARG A 820 -18.98 32.47 -4.16
C ARG A 820 -20.06 32.90 -3.18
N LEU A 821 -19.85 34.05 -2.54
CA LEU A 821 -20.74 34.66 -1.57
C LEU A 821 -21.01 36.12 -1.96
N THR A 822 -22.17 36.62 -1.53
CA THR A 822 -22.49 38.05 -1.67
C THR A 822 -21.96 38.83 -0.45
N PRO A 823 -21.83 40.17 -0.49
CA PRO A 823 -21.46 40.93 0.69
C PRO A 823 -22.54 40.84 1.77
N GLY A 824 -22.17 40.50 3.00
CA GLY A 824 -23.12 40.26 4.09
C GLY A 824 -22.58 39.31 5.15
N GLU A 825 -23.40 39.03 6.17
CA GLU A 825 -23.17 37.92 7.10
C GLU A 825 -23.80 36.66 6.50
N HIS A 826 -23.06 35.56 6.50
CA HIS A 826 -23.52 34.30 5.92
C HIS A 826 -23.24 33.12 6.85
N GLN A 827 -24.16 32.16 6.87
CA GLN A 827 -23.89 30.81 7.34
C GLN A 827 -23.64 29.91 6.14
N VAL A 828 -22.51 29.20 6.15
CA VAL A 828 -22.15 28.26 5.08
C VAL A 828 -22.00 26.86 5.67
N ALA A 829 -22.71 25.90 5.08
CA ALA A 829 -22.67 24.49 5.44
C ALA A 829 -22.13 23.65 4.30
N PHE A 830 -21.26 22.68 4.63
CA PHE A 830 -20.63 21.77 3.69
C PHE A 830 -21.00 20.33 4.04
N ASN A 831 -21.40 19.56 3.03
CA ASN A 831 -21.72 18.16 3.14
C ASN A 831 -20.95 17.37 2.08
N TYR A 832 -20.21 16.36 2.50
CA TYR A 832 -19.50 15.44 1.64
C TYR A 832 -20.35 14.19 1.39
N HIS A 833 -20.62 13.91 0.12
CA HIS A 833 -21.28 12.69 -0.30
C HIS A 833 -20.29 11.79 -1.01
N ILE A 834 -20.25 10.53 -0.61
CA ILE A 834 -19.45 9.51 -1.28
C ILE A 834 -20.00 9.33 -2.71
N ARG A 835 -19.23 9.77 -3.70
CA ARG A 835 -19.64 9.73 -5.10
C ARG A 835 -19.87 8.30 -5.56
N GLY A 836 -20.94 8.10 -6.32
CA GLY A 836 -21.30 6.78 -6.83
C GLY A 836 -21.84 5.80 -5.78
N LEU A 837 -21.98 6.20 -4.50
CA LEU A 837 -22.51 5.31 -3.47
C LEU A 837 -23.92 4.85 -3.79
N LEU A 838 -24.82 5.78 -4.18
CA LEU A 838 -26.19 5.43 -4.56
C LEU A 838 -26.24 4.49 -5.77
N ALA A 839 -25.44 4.75 -6.81
CA ALA A 839 -25.31 3.85 -7.96
C ALA A 839 -24.78 2.48 -7.55
N GLY A 840 -23.78 2.43 -6.66
CA GLY A 840 -23.25 1.23 -6.05
C GLY A 840 -24.30 0.44 -5.26
N ILE A 841 -25.14 1.11 -4.47
CA ILE A 841 -26.26 0.50 -3.73
C ILE A 841 -27.25 -0.13 -4.71
N ILE A 842 -27.70 0.62 -5.73
CA ILE A 842 -28.68 0.13 -6.73
C ILE A 842 -28.13 -1.10 -7.46
N ILE A 843 -26.89 -1.05 -7.93
CA ILE A 843 -26.25 -2.17 -8.64
C ILE A 843 -26.03 -3.36 -7.70
N THR A 844 -25.70 -3.12 -6.42
CA THR A 844 -25.57 -4.17 -5.41
C THR A 844 -26.90 -4.88 -5.15
N ILE A 845 -27.97 -4.14 -4.92
CA ILE A 845 -29.32 -4.70 -4.74
C ILE A 845 -29.71 -5.50 -5.98
N THR A 846 -29.45 -4.98 -7.18
CA THR A 846 -29.72 -5.66 -8.44
C THR A 846 -28.93 -6.97 -8.58
N GLY A 847 -27.64 -6.97 -8.22
CA GLY A 847 -26.80 -8.16 -8.20
C GLY A 847 -27.30 -9.23 -7.22
N LEU A 848 -27.65 -8.81 -6.00
CA LEU A 848 -28.20 -9.71 -4.96
C LEU A 848 -29.56 -10.29 -5.36
N LEU A 849 -30.47 -9.46 -5.90
CA LEU A 849 -31.74 -9.94 -6.45
C LEU A 849 -31.52 -10.91 -7.62
N GLY A 850 -30.56 -10.60 -8.50
CA GLY A 850 -30.15 -11.50 -9.58
C GLY A 850 -29.68 -12.86 -9.08
N LEU A 851 -28.96 -12.92 -7.96
CA LEU A 851 -28.56 -14.17 -7.32
C LEU A 851 -29.76 -14.97 -6.80
N VAL A 852 -30.70 -14.29 -6.11
CA VAL A 852 -31.92 -14.91 -5.58
C VAL A 852 -32.78 -15.47 -6.72
N VAL A 853 -33.06 -14.66 -7.75
CA VAL A 853 -33.82 -15.08 -8.93
C VAL A 853 -33.15 -16.26 -9.63
N THR A 854 -31.82 -16.22 -9.81
CA THR A 854 -31.07 -17.32 -10.43
C THR A 854 -31.18 -18.60 -9.59
N ALA A 855 -31.13 -18.50 -8.27
CA ALA A 855 -31.26 -19.65 -7.37
C ALA A 855 -32.67 -20.26 -7.42
N LEU A 856 -33.72 -19.42 -7.39
CA LEU A 856 -35.11 -19.86 -7.50
C LEU A 856 -35.41 -20.52 -8.85
N TRP A 857 -34.98 -19.90 -9.95
CA TRP A 857 -35.16 -20.44 -11.30
C TRP A 857 -34.49 -21.80 -11.48
N ARG A 858 -33.29 -21.99 -10.91
CA ARG A 858 -32.61 -23.29 -10.93
C ARG A 858 -33.32 -24.35 -10.10
N ARG A 859 -33.91 -24.00 -8.96
CA ARG A 859 -34.70 -24.93 -8.15
C ARG A 859 -35.95 -25.36 -8.91
N PHE A 860 -36.69 -24.42 -9.49
CA PHE A 860 -37.89 -24.70 -10.27
C PHE A 860 -37.60 -25.64 -11.46
N LYS A 861 -36.52 -25.37 -12.21
CA LYS A 861 -36.09 -26.21 -13.34
C LYS A 861 -35.53 -27.59 -12.94
N LEU A 862 -35.25 -27.83 -11.65
CA LEU A 862 -34.88 -29.16 -11.15
C LEU A 862 -36.11 -29.95 -10.66
N HIS A 863 -37.26 -29.30 -10.48
CA HIS A 863 -38.52 -29.92 -10.04
C HIS A 863 -39.49 -30.18 -11.21
N MET A 864 -39.28 -29.52 -12.35
CA MET A 864 -39.75 -29.97 -13.67
C MET A 864 -38.70 -30.88 -14.30
#